data_AF-A0A6D2I0V1-F1
#
_entry.id   AF-A0A6D2I0V1-F1
#
_cell.length_a   1.000
_cell.length_b   1.000
_cell.length_c   1.000
_cell.angle_alpha   90.00
_cell.angle_beta   90.00
_cell.angle_gamma   90.00
#
_symmetry.space_group_name_H-M   'P 1'
#
loop_
_entity.id
_entity.type
_entity.pdbx_description
1 polymer ?
#
loop_
_entity_poly.entity_id
_entity_poly.type
_entity_poly.pdbx_seq_one_letter_code
_entity_poly.pdbx_strand_id
1 'polypeptide(L)'
;MASCFSYVSSRNKCYQHSFSRAGLRSSTSDLGEGTVVHCWVPQTHLDSKPTLLLLHGIGANAMWQWNKFIDKFIPRFNVYVPDLIFFGDSHTTRLDRSESFQASCVMKAMDGHGVQTMTVAGLSYGGFVAYSMAAQFKERVDRVVLISAGVALEEKDMEEGMFQVNNTEEAAEVLFPQTPSMLRRLLQLTFYRPPIWIPSCFAKDYIHVMCGDYLQERRELVETLHKGRRFENLPKITQPTLMIWGEEDQVFPVELAYRLQRYLGEDRAELVLLKKTGHAVNEERPREMCKYMKSYLFTDETIPPNANRSEMALIQFGSSSVAQWGILRPQFAVKASYYPSRLESHQDNNSFSQINCLGASRSSMFSNGSLPFLSLPGQSRNTHSRRGARFTVRADTDFYSVLGVSKNSTKAEIKSAYRKLARSYHPDVNKDAGAEDKFKEISNAYEILSDDEKRSLYDRYGEAGVKGAGMGGMGDYSNPFDLFESLFEGMGGMGGGMGNSRGSRSRAMDGEDEYYSLILDFKEAVFGIEKEIEISRLESCGTCNGSGAKAGTKPTKCKTCGGQGQVVASTRTPLGVFQQVMTCSPCNGTGEISKPCSACSGDGRLRRTKRISLKVPAGVDSGSRLRVRGEGNAGKRGGSSGDLFAVIEVIPDPILKRDDTNILYTCKISYVDAILGTTLKVPTVDGMVDLKVPAGTQPSTTLVMAKKGVPVLNKSKMRGDQLVRVQVEIPKRLSKEEKVLVEELADMSKNKVANSRR
;
A
#
# COMPACT_ATOMS: atom_id res chain seq x y z
N MET A 1 12.35 4.08 -7.00
CA MET A 1 13.41 3.81 -6.01
C MET A 1 13.21 2.41 -5.44
N ALA A 2 14.15 1.48 -5.64
CA ALA A 2 14.24 0.32 -4.75
C ALA A 2 15.11 0.75 -3.55
N SER A 3 14.46 1.24 -2.49
CA SER A 3 15.10 1.47 -1.19
C SER A 3 15.62 0.11 -0.70
N CYS A 4 16.95 -0.10 -0.69
CA CYS A 4 17.51 -1.36 -0.20
C CYS A 4 17.23 -1.62 1.29
N PHE A 5 16.77 -0.61 2.05
CA PHE A 5 16.32 -0.79 3.43
C PHE A 5 15.27 0.26 3.81
N SER A 6 13.99 -0.15 3.81
CA SER A 6 12.93 0.60 4.47
C SER A 6 12.84 0.15 5.94
N TYR A 7 13.06 1.09 6.86
CA TYR A 7 12.91 0.85 8.29
C TYR A 7 11.46 0.49 8.62
N VAL A 8 10.51 1.17 7.99
CA VAL A 8 9.07 0.94 8.20
C VAL A 8 8.67 -0.44 7.70
N SER A 9 9.11 -0.84 6.50
CA SER A 9 8.86 -2.19 5.99
C SER A 9 9.55 -3.28 6.81
N SER A 10 10.76 -3.02 7.31
CA SER A 10 11.45 -3.93 8.24
C SER A 10 10.68 -4.07 9.56
N ARG A 11 10.18 -2.96 10.11
CA ARG A 11 9.37 -2.94 11.34
C ARG A 11 8.02 -3.62 11.14
N ASN A 12 7.39 -3.46 9.98
CA ASN A 12 6.20 -4.21 9.58
C ASN A 12 6.47 -5.73 9.63
N LYS A 13 7.57 -6.21 9.04
CA LYS A 13 7.95 -7.64 9.11
C LYS A 13 8.15 -8.11 10.56
N CYS A 14 8.76 -7.29 11.41
CA CYS A 14 8.90 -7.59 12.84
C CYS A 14 7.54 -7.70 13.54
N TYR A 15 6.59 -6.81 13.24
CA TYR A 15 5.24 -6.88 13.80
C TYR A 15 4.45 -8.07 13.27
N GLN A 16 4.54 -8.39 11.98
CA GLN A 16 3.95 -9.61 11.42
C GLN A 16 4.46 -10.87 12.14
N HIS A 17 5.78 -10.93 12.40
CA HIS A 17 6.38 -12.02 13.17
C HIS A 17 5.89 -12.04 14.63
N SER A 18 5.77 -10.88 15.26
CA SER A 18 5.25 -10.74 16.63
C SER A 18 3.79 -11.23 16.75
N PHE A 19 2.92 -10.80 15.82
CA PHE A 19 1.52 -11.26 15.74
C PHE A 19 1.44 -12.77 15.51
N SER A 20 2.23 -13.28 14.57
CA SER A 20 2.28 -14.72 14.28
C SER A 20 2.74 -15.53 15.49
N ARG A 21 3.80 -15.08 16.18
CA ARG A 21 4.32 -15.71 17.39
C ARG A 21 3.35 -15.63 18.57
N ALA A 22 2.52 -14.60 18.62
CA ALA A 22 1.48 -14.45 19.62
C ALA A 22 0.27 -15.39 19.39
N GLY A 23 0.20 -16.08 18.25
CA GLY A 23 -0.88 -17.03 17.92
C GLY A 23 -1.95 -16.47 16.99
N LEU A 24 -1.66 -15.38 16.28
CA LEU A 24 -2.52 -14.85 15.22
C LEU A 24 -2.03 -15.33 13.84
N ARG A 25 -2.90 -15.27 12.84
CA ARG A 25 -2.56 -15.47 11.43
C ARG A 25 -3.20 -14.37 10.58
N SER A 26 -2.54 -13.99 9.50
CA SER A 26 -3.12 -13.09 8.50
C SER A 26 -4.21 -13.83 7.72
N SER A 27 -5.33 -13.14 7.47
CA SER A 27 -6.47 -13.63 6.71
C SER A 27 -7.04 -12.48 5.91
N THR A 28 -7.50 -12.77 4.69
CA THR A 28 -8.14 -11.78 3.82
C THR A 28 -9.51 -12.29 3.43
N SER A 29 -10.53 -11.46 3.63
CA SER A 29 -11.93 -11.75 3.35
C SER A 29 -12.41 -10.87 2.21
N ASP A 30 -12.75 -11.48 1.08
CA ASP A 30 -13.44 -10.81 -0.02
C ASP A 30 -14.94 -10.76 0.31
N LEU A 31 -15.46 -9.54 0.46
CA LEU A 31 -16.86 -9.29 0.83
C LEU A 31 -17.76 -9.09 -0.39
N GLY A 32 -17.21 -9.24 -1.60
CA GLY A 32 -17.87 -8.91 -2.86
C GLY A 32 -17.84 -7.41 -3.18
N GLU A 33 -18.34 -7.05 -4.36
CA GLU A 33 -18.43 -5.66 -4.84
C GLU A 33 -17.08 -4.91 -4.80
N GLY A 34 -15.98 -5.63 -5.05
CA GLY A 34 -14.63 -5.08 -5.02
C GLY A 34 -14.17 -4.63 -3.63
N THR A 35 -14.75 -5.18 -2.55
CA THR A 35 -14.39 -4.85 -1.17
C THR A 35 -13.64 -6.01 -0.51
N VAL A 36 -12.42 -5.74 -0.05
CA VAL A 36 -11.54 -6.71 0.58
C VAL A 36 -11.13 -6.21 1.97
N VAL A 37 -11.28 -7.07 2.97
CA VAL A 37 -10.87 -6.78 4.36
C VAL A 37 -9.77 -7.75 4.77
N HIS A 38 -8.60 -7.21 5.08
CA HIS A 38 -7.54 -7.95 5.75
C HIS A 38 -7.74 -7.93 7.27
N CYS A 39 -7.49 -9.06 7.92
CA CYS A 39 -7.62 -9.22 9.36
C CYS A 39 -6.60 -10.21 9.93
N TRP A 40 -6.01 -9.84 11.07
CA TRP A 40 -5.30 -10.79 11.92
C TRP A 40 -6.31 -11.53 12.79
N VAL A 41 -6.41 -12.85 12.57
CA VAL A 41 -7.39 -13.73 13.23
C VAL A 41 -6.66 -14.75 14.12
N PRO A 42 -7.31 -15.31 15.16
CA PRO A 42 -6.69 -16.35 15.97
C PRO A 42 -6.38 -17.59 15.12
N GLN A 43 -5.21 -18.21 15.33
CA GLN A 43 -4.84 -19.47 14.64
C GLN A 43 -5.85 -20.58 14.90
N THR A 44 -6.45 -20.61 16.09
CA THR A 44 -7.53 -21.51 16.45
C THR A 44 -8.55 -20.72 17.26
N HIS A 45 -9.80 -20.71 16.80
CA HIS A 45 -10.91 -20.16 17.58
C HIS A 45 -11.24 -21.13 18.72
N LEU A 46 -11.35 -20.61 19.94
CA LEU A 46 -11.70 -21.39 21.12
C LEU A 46 -13.05 -20.92 21.64
N ASP A 47 -14.08 -21.76 21.57
CA ASP A 47 -15.44 -21.39 21.98
C ASP A 47 -15.56 -21.05 23.47
N SER A 48 -14.60 -21.51 24.28
CA SER A 48 -14.52 -21.16 25.70
C SER A 48 -14.02 -19.73 25.96
N LYS A 49 -13.50 -19.04 24.93
CA LYS A 49 -12.96 -17.69 25.06
C LYS A 49 -13.92 -16.68 24.42
N PRO A 50 -14.22 -15.55 25.10
CA PRO A 50 -14.94 -14.45 24.47
C PRO A 50 -14.12 -13.83 23.32
N THR A 51 -14.80 -13.18 22.39
CA THR A 51 -14.15 -12.48 21.26
C THR A 51 -13.84 -11.02 21.60
N LEU A 52 -12.63 -10.59 21.27
CA LEU A 52 -12.20 -9.19 21.37
C LEU A 52 -11.76 -8.68 20.00
N LEU A 53 -12.45 -7.66 19.52
CA LEU A 53 -12.15 -6.97 18.26
C LEU A 53 -11.39 -5.67 18.54
N LEU A 54 -10.21 -5.52 17.95
CA LEU A 54 -9.34 -4.37 18.14
C LEU A 54 -9.26 -3.54 16.86
N LEU A 55 -9.95 -2.39 16.84
CA LEU A 55 -10.01 -1.46 15.71
C LEU A 55 -8.98 -0.35 15.88
N HIS A 56 -8.16 -0.18 14.86
CA HIS A 56 -7.09 0.80 14.83
C HIS A 56 -7.59 2.17 14.37
N GLY A 57 -6.89 3.24 14.74
CA GLY A 57 -7.14 4.60 14.27
C GLY A 57 -6.43 4.90 12.96
N ILE A 58 -6.37 6.18 12.57
CA ILE A 58 -5.59 6.58 11.39
C ILE A 58 -4.11 6.25 11.62
N GLY A 59 -3.52 5.45 10.72
CA GLY A 59 -2.18 4.88 10.84
C GLY A 59 -1.85 4.02 9.62
N ALA A 60 -0.83 3.16 9.70
CA ALA A 60 -0.45 2.31 8.54
C ALA A 60 -1.46 1.19 8.36
N ASN A 61 -1.62 0.47 9.46
CA ASN A 61 -2.33 -0.78 9.61
C ASN A 61 -2.46 -1.03 11.11
N ALA A 62 -3.24 -2.04 11.46
CA ALA A 62 -3.61 -2.30 12.82
C ALA A 62 -2.44 -2.75 13.71
N MET A 63 -1.41 -3.38 13.12
CA MET A 63 -0.28 -3.89 13.88
C MET A 63 0.49 -2.79 14.62
N TRP A 64 0.65 -1.62 14.00
CA TRP A 64 1.41 -0.52 14.60
C TRP A 64 0.81 -0.02 15.92
N GLN A 65 -0.51 -0.09 16.05
CA GLN A 65 -1.22 0.43 17.22
C GLN A 65 -1.47 -0.66 18.27
N TRP A 66 -1.62 -1.93 17.86
CA TRP A 66 -2.00 -3.03 18.76
C TRP A 66 -0.87 -4.00 19.14
N ASN A 67 0.30 -3.97 18.49
CA ASN A 67 1.38 -4.95 18.74
C ASN A 67 1.82 -5.06 20.21
N LYS A 68 1.79 -3.96 20.98
CA LYS A 68 2.18 -3.94 22.40
C LYS A 68 1.14 -4.57 23.35
N PHE A 69 -0.04 -4.91 22.83
CA PHE A 69 -1.21 -5.25 23.62
C PHE A 69 -1.73 -6.66 23.35
N ILE A 70 -1.57 -7.18 22.13
CA ILE A 70 -2.13 -8.48 21.72
C ILE A 70 -1.72 -9.64 22.65
N ASP A 71 -0.46 -9.69 23.08
CA ASP A 71 0.08 -10.72 23.98
C ASP A 71 -0.60 -10.72 25.36
N LYS A 72 -1.16 -9.57 25.76
CA LYS A 72 -1.85 -9.39 27.05
C LYS A 72 -3.30 -9.86 27.03
N PHE A 73 -3.92 -9.98 25.85
CA PHE A 73 -5.34 -10.30 25.69
C PHE A 73 -5.59 -11.69 25.11
N ILE A 74 -4.72 -12.19 24.22
CA ILE A 74 -4.82 -13.54 23.63
C ILE A 74 -4.98 -14.68 24.65
N PRO A 75 -4.36 -14.64 25.85
CA PRO A 75 -4.58 -15.69 26.85
C PRO A 75 -6.05 -15.86 27.26
N ARG A 76 -6.87 -14.80 27.21
CA ARG A 76 -8.28 -14.81 27.64
C ARG A 76 -9.29 -14.62 26.52
N PHE A 77 -8.90 -14.07 25.36
CA PHE A 77 -9.81 -13.72 24.27
C PHE A 77 -9.41 -14.38 22.95
N ASN A 78 -10.40 -14.65 22.10
CA ASN A 78 -10.19 -14.79 20.67
C ASN A 78 -10.00 -13.37 20.10
N VAL A 79 -8.75 -12.98 19.82
CA VAL A 79 -8.41 -11.62 19.41
C VAL A 79 -8.44 -11.50 17.89
N TYR A 80 -9.25 -10.56 17.39
CA TYR A 80 -9.33 -10.18 15.98
C TYR A 80 -8.84 -8.74 15.80
N VAL A 81 -8.00 -8.52 14.81
CA VAL A 81 -7.40 -7.20 14.54
C VAL A 81 -7.50 -6.89 13.04
N PRO A 82 -8.64 -6.38 12.56
CA PRO A 82 -8.83 -6.00 11.15
C PRO A 82 -8.08 -4.73 10.81
N ASP A 83 -7.61 -4.64 9.57
CA ASP A 83 -7.28 -3.36 8.95
C ASP A 83 -8.57 -2.71 8.44
N LEU A 84 -8.81 -1.44 8.81
CA LEU A 84 -9.94 -0.68 8.29
C LEU A 84 -9.74 -0.41 6.78
N ILE A 85 -10.83 -0.18 6.05
CA ILE A 85 -10.79 0.04 4.60
C ILE A 85 -9.89 1.24 4.28
N PHE A 86 -9.04 1.06 3.26
CA PHE A 86 -7.95 1.95 2.84
C PHE A 86 -6.72 1.95 3.74
N PHE A 87 -6.65 1.10 4.76
CA PHE A 87 -5.47 0.91 5.60
C PHE A 87 -4.95 -0.52 5.47
N GLY A 88 -3.66 -0.72 5.70
CA GLY A 88 -2.99 -2.00 5.50
C GLY A 88 -3.32 -2.59 4.13
N ASP A 89 -3.80 -3.84 4.14
CA ASP A 89 -4.15 -4.56 2.91
C ASP A 89 -5.67 -4.51 2.59
N SER A 90 -6.47 -3.75 3.37
CA SER A 90 -7.91 -3.59 3.18
C SER A 90 -8.24 -2.48 2.18
N HIS A 91 -9.12 -2.74 1.21
CA HIS A 91 -9.48 -1.78 0.17
C HIS A 91 -10.91 -2.00 -0.35
N THR A 92 -11.46 -1.00 -1.04
CA THR A 92 -12.73 -1.11 -1.74
C THR A 92 -12.74 -0.27 -3.01
N THR A 93 -13.48 -0.69 -4.04
CA THR A 93 -13.80 0.14 -5.20
C THR A 93 -15.06 0.99 -5.01
N ARG A 94 -15.80 0.77 -3.91
CA ARG A 94 -17.01 1.55 -3.59
C ARG A 94 -16.66 2.99 -3.21
N LEU A 95 -17.58 3.91 -3.47
CA LEU A 95 -17.42 5.34 -3.19
C LEU A 95 -17.82 5.76 -1.77
N ASP A 96 -18.37 4.84 -0.97
CA ASP A 96 -18.78 5.13 0.41
C ASP A 96 -17.56 5.31 1.32
N ARG A 97 -17.54 6.40 2.08
CA ARG A 97 -16.45 6.81 2.99
C ARG A 97 -16.91 6.92 4.44
N SER A 98 -18.17 6.59 4.73
CA SER A 98 -18.73 6.70 6.07
C SER A 98 -18.14 5.68 7.03
N GLU A 99 -18.06 6.02 8.32
CA GLU A 99 -17.71 5.06 9.37
C GLU A 99 -18.77 3.95 9.50
N SER A 100 -20.00 4.22 9.03
CA SER A 100 -21.08 3.23 8.99
C SER A 100 -20.81 2.10 8.00
N PHE A 101 -20.24 2.45 6.84
CA PHE A 101 -19.78 1.49 5.85
C PHE A 101 -18.58 0.69 6.36
N GLN A 102 -17.60 1.35 6.99
CA GLN A 102 -16.48 0.67 7.66
C GLN A 102 -16.98 -0.38 8.67
N ALA A 103 -17.94 0.00 9.53
CA ALA A 103 -18.53 -0.90 10.52
C ALA A 103 -19.22 -2.11 9.87
N SER A 104 -19.94 -1.90 8.77
CA SER A 104 -20.59 -2.97 8.01
C SER A 104 -19.59 -3.93 7.38
N CYS A 105 -18.49 -3.42 6.80
CA CYS A 105 -17.43 -4.26 6.23
C CYS A 105 -16.74 -5.11 7.29
N VAL A 106 -16.42 -4.52 8.45
CA VAL A 106 -15.83 -5.26 9.57
C VAL A 106 -16.79 -6.33 10.08
N MET A 107 -18.08 -6.02 10.25
CA MET A 107 -19.08 -7.00 10.69
C MET A 107 -19.19 -8.18 9.70
N LYS A 108 -19.26 -7.91 8.39
CA LYS A 108 -19.28 -8.97 7.36
C LYS A 108 -18.00 -9.84 7.39
N ALA A 109 -16.84 -9.23 7.64
CA ALA A 109 -15.60 -10.00 7.81
C ALA A 109 -15.66 -10.90 9.05
N MET A 110 -16.25 -10.41 10.15
CA MET A 110 -16.47 -11.22 11.37
C MET A 110 -17.46 -12.37 11.13
N ASP A 111 -18.52 -12.15 10.36
CA ASP A 111 -19.45 -13.20 9.94
C ASP A 111 -18.75 -14.30 9.14
N GLY A 112 -17.86 -13.92 8.20
CA GLY A 112 -17.02 -14.86 7.45
C GLY A 112 -16.07 -15.70 8.33
N HIS A 113 -15.79 -15.24 9.54
CA HIS A 113 -15.02 -15.97 10.55
C HIS A 113 -15.88 -16.67 11.62
N GLY A 114 -17.20 -16.65 11.47
CA GLY A 114 -18.13 -17.31 12.39
C GLY A 114 -18.23 -16.65 13.78
N VAL A 115 -17.81 -15.39 13.92
CA VAL A 115 -17.85 -14.68 15.21
C VAL A 115 -19.29 -14.26 15.50
N GLN A 116 -19.92 -14.80 16.54
CA GLN A 116 -21.31 -14.49 16.87
C GLN A 116 -21.46 -13.23 17.74
N THR A 117 -20.73 -13.09 18.83
CA THR A 117 -20.74 -11.86 19.64
C THR A 117 -19.32 -11.42 19.93
N MET A 118 -19.14 -10.13 20.21
CA MET A 118 -17.82 -9.56 20.42
C MET A 118 -17.85 -8.34 21.35
N THR A 119 -16.75 -8.16 22.07
CA THR A 119 -16.40 -6.86 22.65
C THR A 119 -15.54 -6.09 21.66
N VAL A 120 -15.84 -4.81 21.43
CA VAL A 120 -15.12 -3.98 20.44
C VAL A 120 -14.36 -2.88 21.15
N ALA A 121 -13.05 -2.78 20.88
CA ALA A 121 -12.21 -1.68 21.31
C ALA A 121 -11.71 -0.88 20.09
N GLY A 122 -11.95 0.42 20.08
CA GLY A 122 -11.58 1.30 18.98
C GLY A 122 -10.70 2.45 19.43
N LEU A 123 -9.56 2.63 18.76
CA LEU A 123 -8.65 3.75 18.95
C LEU A 123 -8.94 4.85 17.93
N SER A 124 -9.10 6.10 18.37
CA SER A 124 -9.27 7.27 17.49
C SER A 124 -10.35 7.04 16.43
N TYR A 125 -10.03 7.10 15.13
CA TYR A 125 -10.96 6.76 14.04
C TYR A 125 -11.62 5.38 14.20
N GLY A 126 -10.87 4.36 14.67
CA GLY A 126 -11.43 3.05 14.99
C GLY A 126 -12.47 3.08 16.10
N GLY A 127 -12.45 4.11 16.96
CA GLY A 127 -13.49 4.38 17.95
C GLY A 127 -14.81 4.88 17.33
N PHE A 128 -14.75 5.67 16.25
CA PHE A 128 -15.96 6.03 15.48
C PHE A 128 -16.58 4.78 14.85
N VAL A 129 -15.75 3.91 14.26
CA VAL A 129 -16.19 2.64 13.69
C VAL A 129 -16.76 1.73 14.78
N ALA A 130 -16.09 1.60 15.94
CA ALA A 130 -16.58 0.82 17.08
C ALA A 130 -17.94 1.30 17.59
N TYR A 131 -18.13 2.61 17.72
CA TYR A 131 -19.41 3.20 18.11
C TYR A 131 -20.50 2.90 17.07
N SER A 132 -20.16 3.04 15.78
CA SER A 132 -21.08 2.75 14.69
C SER A 132 -21.47 1.27 14.63
N MET A 133 -20.54 0.36 14.91
CA MET A 133 -20.83 -1.08 15.06
C MET A 133 -21.82 -1.33 16.22
N ALA A 134 -21.58 -0.72 17.38
CA ALA A 134 -22.45 -0.86 18.55
C ALA A 134 -23.86 -0.29 18.31
N ALA A 135 -23.97 0.78 17.53
CA ALA A 135 -25.24 1.39 17.15
C ALA A 135 -26.03 0.55 16.13
N GLN A 136 -25.35 0.02 15.10
CA GLN A 136 -25.97 -0.73 14.00
C GLN A 136 -26.27 -2.19 14.38
N PHE A 137 -25.39 -2.84 15.15
CA PHE A 137 -25.42 -4.27 15.41
C PHE A 137 -25.52 -4.55 16.91
N LYS A 138 -26.57 -4.00 17.54
CA LYS A 138 -26.70 -3.96 19.00
C LYS A 138 -26.58 -5.32 19.69
N GLU A 139 -27.13 -6.36 19.07
CA GLU A 139 -27.14 -7.74 19.59
C GLU A 139 -25.81 -8.48 19.41
N ARG A 140 -24.91 -7.93 18.58
CA ARG A 140 -23.61 -8.53 18.24
C ARG A 140 -22.46 -7.95 19.05
N VAL A 141 -22.65 -6.76 19.62
CA VAL A 141 -21.64 -6.03 20.39
C VAL A 141 -22.02 -6.02 21.87
N ASP A 142 -21.22 -6.69 22.69
CA ASP A 142 -21.50 -6.85 24.13
C ASP A 142 -21.07 -5.62 24.93
N ARG A 143 -19.85 -5.13 24.65
CA ARG A 143 -19.18 -4.05 25.35
C ARG A 143 -18.36 -3.20 24.38
N VAL A 144 -18.16 -1.94 24.72
CA VAL A 144 -17.40 -0.99 23.89
C VAL A 144 -16.26 -0.36 24.69
N VAL A 145 -15.08 -0.27 24.09
CA VAL A 145 -13.97 0.53 24.61
C VAL A 145 -13.60 1.60 23.58
N LEU A 146 -13.73 2.87 23.95
CA LEU A 146 -13.38 4.01 23.12
C LEU A 146 -12.11 4.66 23.66
N ILE A 147 -11.07 4.77 22.82
CA ILE A 147 -9.78 5.34 23.21
C ILE A 147 -9.52 6.58 22.37
N SER A 148 -9.52 7.77 23.00
CA SER A 148 -9.35 9.06 22.35
C SER A 148 -10.19 9.19 21.06
N ALA A 149 -11.51 9.00 21.15
CA ALA A 149 -12.39 8.92 19.98
C ALA A 149 -13.46 10.02 20.00
N GLY A 150 -13.32 11.04 19.16
CA GLY A 150 -14.18 12.23 19.10
C GLY A 150 -15.59 12.00 18.54
N VAL A 151 -16.29 10.91 18.89
CA VAL A 151 -17.59 10.54 18.30
C VAL A 151 -18.68 11.61 18.50
N ALA A 152 -18.54 12.42 19.55
CA ALA A 152 -19.41 13.53 19.91
C ALA A 152 -19.06 14.88 19.24
N LEU A 153 -18.15 14.87 18.26
CA LEU A 153 -17.80 16.01 17.42
C LEU A 153 -19.01 16.52 16.61
N GLU A 154 -19.11 17.84 16.47
CA GLU A 154 -20.04 18.53 15.57
C GLU A 154 -19.30 19.39 14.53
N GLU A 155 -20.00 19.73 13.45
CA GLU A 155 -19.47 20.64 12.42
C GLU A 155 -19.01 21.98 13.03
N LYS A 156 -19.83 22.58 13.90
CA LYS A 156 -19.54 23.85 14.55
C LYS A 156 -18.33 23.83 15.49
N ASP A 157 -17.97 22.68 16.08
CA ASP A 157 -16.86 22.62 17.04
C ASP A 157 -15.53 23.00 16.34
N MET A 158 -15.39 22.65 15.06
CA MET A 158 -14.24 23.06 14.24
C MET A 158 -14.28 24.55 13.93
N GLU A 159 -15.44 25.08 13.56
CA GLU A 159 -15.63 26.50 13.25
C GLU A 159 -15.39 27.41 14.45
N GLU A 160 -15.73 26.94 15.66
CA GLU A 160 -15.54 27.63 16.93
C GLU A 160 -14.10 27.53 17.47
N GLY A 161 -13.20 26.84 16.75
CA GLY A 161 -11.78 26.73 17.11
C GLY A 161 -11.51 25.79 18.29
N MET A 162 -12.37 24.78 18.51
CA MET A 162 -12.12 23.72 19.51
C MET A 162 -10.84 22.93 19.19
N PHE A 163 -10.47 22.85 17.91
CA PHE A 163 -9.30 22.11 17.44
C PHE A 163 -8.14 23.04 17.10
N GLN A 164 -6.92 22.51 17.15
CA GLN A 164 -5.69 23.23 16.77
C GLN A 164 -5.54 23.43 15.25
N VAL A 165 -6.43 22.83 14.45
CA VAL A 165 -6.52 22.94 13.00
C VAL A 165 -7.78 23.73 12.64
N ASN A 166 -7.74 24.53 11.58
CA ASN A 166 -8.81 25.50 11.30
C ASN A 166 -9.98 24.91 10.50
N ASN A 167 -9.76 23.79 9.80
CA ASN A 167 -10.78 23.13 8.97
C ASN A 167 -10.40 21.66 8.70
N THR A 168 -11.32 20.92 8.07
CA THR A 168 -11.16 19.49 7.76
C THR A 168 -10.06 19.21 6.73
N GLU A 169 -9.81 20.12 5.79
CA GLU A 169 -8.73 19.99 4.80
C GLU A 169 -7.37 20.02 5.51
N GLU A 170 -7.15 21.01 6.38
CA GLU A 170 -5.95 21.12 7.21
C GLU A 170 -5.81 19.91 8.14
N ALA A 171 -6.91 19.44 8.73
CA ALA A 171 -6.92 18.24 9.55
C ALA A 171 -6.44 17.01 8.74
N ALA A 172 -6.95 16.83 7.52
CA ALA A 172 -6.58 15.73 6.64
C ALA A 172 -5.12 15.84 6.17
N GLU A 173 -4.66 17.05 5.84
CA GLU A 173 -3.26 17.31 5.50
C GLU A 173 -2.31 16.94 6.66
N VAL A 174 -2.67 17.32 7.88
CA VAL A 174 -1.89 17.01 9.09
C VAL A 174 -1.90 15.51 9.40
N LEU A 175 -3.07 14.85 9.31
CA LEU A 175 -3.23 13.42 9.59
C LEU A 175 -2.53 12.53 8.56
N PHE A 176 -2.43 12.97 7.31
CA PHE A 176 -1.75 12.28 6.22
C PHE A 176 -0.55 13.08 5.69
N PRO A 177 0.49 13.26 6.53
CA PRO A 177 1.58 14.18 6.25
C PRO A 177 2.33 13.74 4.99
N GLN A 178 2.56 14.69 4.08
CA GLN A 178 3.33 14.46 2.84
C GLN A 178 4.79 14.92 2.96
N THR A 179 5.13 15.62 4.05
CA THR A 179 6.48 16.14 4.28
C THR A 179 6.96 15.87 5.71
N PRO A 180 8.29 15.77 5.97
CA PRO A 180 8.82 15.61 7.31
C PRO A 180 8.42 16.70 8.31
N SER A 181 8.19 17.94 7.85
CA SER A 181 7.70 19.03 8.69
C SER A 181 6.25 18.79 9.12
N MET A 182 5.39 18.36 8.21
CA MET A 182 4.01 17.98 8.53
C MET A 182 3.96 16.78 9.47
N LEU A 183 4.83 15.78 9.30
CA LEU A 183 4.92 14.67 10.25
C LEU A 183 5.33 15.14 11.65
N ARG A 184 6.26 16.10 11.74
CA ARG A 184 6.62 16.72 13.04
C ARG A 184 5.43 17.49 13.64
N ARG A 185 4.64 18.18 12.81
CA ARG A 185 3.40 18.86 13.24
C ARG A 185 2.38 17.86 13.77
N LEU A 186 2.15 16.75 13.08
CA LEU A 186 1.28 15.66 13.54
C LEU A 186 1.74 15.13 14.90
N LEU A 187 3.04 14.89 15.09
CA LEU A 187 3.59 14.41 16.35
C LEU A 187 3.43 15.43 17.49
N GLN A 188 3.55 16.72 17.21
CA GLN A 188 3.32 17.78 18.18
C GLN A 188 1.86 17.83 18.66
N LEU A 189 0.90 17.55 17.78
CA LEU A 189 -0.52 17.53 18.11
C LEU A 189 -0.94 16.22 18.81
N THR A 190 -0.31 15.11 18.45
CA THR A 190 -0.71 13.78 18.95
C THR A 190 -0.09 13.41 20.29
N PHE A 191 1.11 13.92 20.62
CA PHE A 191 1.82 13.59 21.85
C PHE A 191 1.83 14.76 22.83
N TYR A 192 1.61 14.50 24.12
CA TYR A 192 1.87 15.48 25.17
C TYR A 192 3.38 15.85 25.23
N ARG A 193 4.25 14.85 25.06
CA ARG A 193 5.70 15.06 24.90
C ARG A 193 6.19 14.49 23.58
N PRO A 194 6.21 15.32 22.50
CA PRO A 194 6.62 14.84 21.19
C PRO A 194 8.08 14.39 21.20
N PRO A 195 8.42 13.33 20.44
CA PRO A 195 9.80 12.89 20.29
C PRO A 195 10.66 13.99 19.67
N ILE A 196 11.73 14.37 20.39
CA ILE A 196 12.56 15.56 20.09
C ILE A 196 13.33 15.41 18.77
N TRP A 197 13.64 14.17 18.35
CA TRP A 197 14.50 13.94 17.19
C TRP A 197 14.00 12.77 16.33
N ILE A 198 13.50 13.10 15.14
CA ILE A 198 13.24 12.15 14.05
C ILE A 198 14.02 12.64 12.83
N PRO A 199 15.05 11.88 12.39
CA PRO A 199 15.81 12.25 11.21
C PRO A 199 14.89 12.29 9.98
N SER A 200 15.12 13.25 9.09
CA SER A 200 14.27 13.46 7.92
C SER A 200 14.21 12.23 7.00
N CYS A 201 15.24 11.37 6.97
CA CYS A 201 15.21 10.11 6.21
C CYS A 201 14.17 9.11 6.77
N PHE A 202 14.07 8.96 8.10
CA PHE A 202 13.05 8.12 8.73
C PHE A 202 11.65 8.70 8.56
N ALA A 203 11.52 10.03 8.65
CA ALA A 203 10.26 10.69 8.38
C ALA A 203 9.79 10.46 6.93
N LYS A 204 10.69 10.56 5.95
CA LYS A 204 10.37 10.27 4.54
C LYS A 204 10.02 8.79 4.30
N ASP A 205 10.77 7.86 4.89
CA ASP A 205 10.45 6.42 4.81
C ASP A 205 9.08 6.11 5.43
N TYR A 206 8.76 6.72 6.57
CA TYR A 206 7.43 6.67 7.19
C TYR A 206 6.37 7.22 6.24
N ILE A 207 6.51 8.45 5.75
CA ILE A 207 5.53 9.05 4.84
C ILE A 207 5.33 8.20 3.58
N HIS A 208 6.41 7.71 2.96
CA HIS A 208 6.33 6.92 1.74
C HIS A 208 5.55 5.60 1.95
N VAL A 209 5.84 4.86 3.02
CA VAL A 209 5.19 3.56 3.26
C VAL A 209 3.79 3.73 3.84
N MET A 210 3.55 4.79 4.61
CA MET A 210 2.31 4.97 5.36
C MET A 210 1.26 5.77 4.58
N CYS A 211 1.69 6.75 3.79
CA CYS A 211 0.82 7.70 3.09
C CYS A 211 0.86 7.54 1.56
N GLY A 212 1.54 6.51 1.03
CA GLY A 212 1.71 6.30 -0.41
C GLY A 212 0.44 5.87 -1.13
N ASP A 213 -0.39 5.04 -0.49
CA ASP A 213 -1.60 4.47 -1.09
C ASP A 213 -2.87 5.09 -0.51
N TYR A 214 -3.92 5.19 -1.34
CA TYR A 214 -5.27 5.63 -0.98
C TYR A 214 -5.34 6.99 -0.26
N LEU A 215 -4.41 7.90 -0.55
CA LEU A 215 -4.33 9.20 0.13
C LEU A 215 -5.62 10.00 -0.03
N GLN A 216 -6.19 10.01 -1.23
CA GLN A 216 -7.41 10.77 -1.52
C GLN A 216 -8.61 10.20 -0.76
N GLU A 217 -8.79 8.88 -0.81
CA GLU A 217 -9.87 8.18 -0.13
C GLU A 217 -9.80 8.36 1.38
N ARG A 218 -8.59 8.33 1.95
CA ARG A 218 -8.37 8.58 3.38
C ARG A 218 -8.67 10.03 3.80
N ARG A 219 -8.41 11.02 2.94
CA ARG A 219 -8.84 12.41 3.19
C ARG A 219 -10.36 12.50 3.20
N GLU A 220 -11.03 11.85 2.26
CA GLU A 220 -12.49 11.78 2.20
C GLU A 220 -13.09 11.10 3.45
N LEU A 221 -12.42 10.08 4.02
CA LEU A 221 -12.82 9.51 5.32
C LEU A 221 -12.83 10.58 6.42
N VAL A 222 -11.84 11.46 6.49
CA VAL A 222 -11.76 12.52 7.50
C VAL A 222 -12.82 13.59 7.26
N GLU A 223 -13.05 13.98 6.01
CA GLU A 223 -14.09 14.94 5.66
C GLU A 223 -15.49 14.44 6.03
N THR A 224 -15.78 13.17 5.74
CA THR A 224 -17.09 12.57 6.03
C THR A 224 -17.37 12.38 7.52
N LEU A 225 -16.35 12.29 8.38
CA LEU A 225 -16.55 12.29 9.83
C LEU A 225 -17.20 13.58 10.33
N HIS A 226 -16.91 14.71 9.68
CA HIS A 226 -17.31 16.03 10.11
C HIS A 226 -18.54 16.55 9.37
N LYS A 227 -18.57 16.38 8.04
CA LYS A 227 -19.56 16.97 7.15
C LYS A 227 -20.99 16.57 7.53
N GLY A 228 -21.81 17.55 7.94
CA GLY A 228 -23.21 17.31 8.30
C GLY A 228 -23.40 16.52 9.61
N ARG A 229 -22.34 16.26 10.39
CA ARG A 229 -22.45 15.59 11.68
C ARG A 229 -23.02 16.56 12.71
N ARG A 230 -24.15 16.16 13.30
CA ARG A 230 -24.80 16.87 14.41
C ARG A 230 -24.93 15.94 15.60
N PHE A 231 -24.59 16.43 16.78
CA PHE A 231 -24.58 15.61 18.00
C PHE A 231 -25.98 15.09 18.37
N GLU A 232 -27.02 15.88 18.07
CA GLU A 232 -28.43 15.50 18.23
C GLU A 232 -28.82 14.22 17.47
N ASN A 233 -28.15 13.94 16.35
CA ASN A 233 -28.43 12.78 15.50
C ASN A 233 -27.58 11.56 15.86
N LEU A 234 -26.69 11.67 16.84
CA LEU A 234 -25.83 10.56 17.25
C LEU A 234 -26.69 9.41 17.81
N PRO A 235 -26.59 8.17 17.29
CA PRO A 235 -27.40 7.06 17.80
C PRO A 235 -26.96 6.65 19.21
N LYS A 236 -27.87 6.67 20.18
CA LYS A 236 -27.55 6.27 21.56
C LYS A 236 -27.31 4.76 21.68
N ILE A 237 -26.06 4.38 21.90
CA ILE A 237 -25.66 2.99 22.20
C ILE A 237 -26.11 2.59 23.62
N THR A 238 -26.38 1.29 23.81
CA THR A 238 -26.90 0.75 25.08
C THR A 238 -25.88 -0.09 25.83
N GLN A 239 -24.80 -0.49 25.15
CA GLN A 239 -23.73 -1.31 25.67
C GLN A 239 -22.96 -0.57 26.77
N PRO A 240 -22.51 -1.27 27.83
CA PRO A 240 -21.52 -0.73 28.74
C PRO A 240 -20.30 -0.23 27.95
N THR A 241 -19.81 0.94 28.32
CA THR A 241 -18.75 1.63 27.57
C THR A 241 -17.63 2.10 28.49
N LEU A 242 -16.39 1.71 28.21
CA LEU A 242 -15.20 2.32 28.79
C LEU A 242 -14.64 3.37 27.84
N MET A 243 -14.33 4.55 28.35
CA MET A 243 -13.71 5.64 27.62
C MET A 243 -12.34 5.95 28.23
N ILE A 244 -11.27 5.85 27.46
CA ILE A 244 -9.91 6.19 27.90
C ILE A 244 -9.42 7.39 27.11
N TRP A 245 -8.95 8.42 27.80
CA TRP A 245 -8.54 9.68 27.17
C TRP A 245 -7.24 10.24 27.76
N GLY A 246 -6.46 10.93 26.94
CA GLY A 246 -5.36 11.77 27.42
C GLY A 246 -5.89 13.10 27.93
N GLU A 247 -5.42 13.56 29.10
CA GLU A 247 -5.81 14.86 29.67
C GLU A 247 -5.43 16.04 28.75
N GLU A 248 -4.42 15.86 27.91
CA GLU A 248 -3.81 16.89 27.05
C GLU A 248 -3.99 16.55 25.56
N ASP A 249 -5.07 15.85 25.21
CA ASP A 249 -5.40 15.46 23.84
C ASP A 249 -5.77 16.69 23.00
N GLN A 250 -4.89 17.09 22.07
CA GLN A 250 -5.11 18.23 21.18
C GLN A 250 -5.78 17.84 19.85
N VAL A 251 -5.97 16.54 19.59
CA VAL A 251 -6.61 16.04 18.38
C VAL A 251 -8.12 15.90 18.62
N PHE A 252 -8.51 15.31 19.74
CA PHE A 252 -9.88 15.34 20.23
C PHE A 252 -9.88 15.84 21.68
N PRO A 253 -10.20 17.12 21.90
CA PRO A 253 -10.22 17.71 23.23
C PRO A 253 -11.12 16.94 24.20
N VAL A 254 -10.73 16.94 25.48
CA VAL A 254 -11.38 16.15 26.53
C VAL A 254 -12.85 16.54 26.75
N GLU A 255 -13.24 17.74 26.32
CA GLU A 255 -14.61 18.23 26.30
C GLU A 255 -15.55 17.29 25.53
N LEU A 256 -15.05 16.67 24.45
CA LEU A 256 -15.81 15.69 23.67
C LEU A 256 -16.05 14.41 24.47
N ALA A 257 -15.09 13.99 25.31
CA ALA A 257 -15.24 12.85 26.18
C ALA A 257 -16.32 13.09 27.23
N TYR A 258 -16.28 14.24 27.91
CA TYR A 258 -17.32 14.63 28.87
C TYR A 258 -18.69 14.83 28.22
N ARG A 259 -18.74 15.35 26.99
CA ARG A 259 -19.99 15.48 26.22
C ARG A 259 -20.59 14.10 25.92
N LEU A 260 -19.78 13.16 25.45
CA LEU A 260 -20.24 11.80 25.17
C LEU A 260 -20.64 11.04 26.43
N GLN A 261 -19.86 11.15 27.52
CA GLN A 261 -20.18 10.50 28.80
C GLN A 261 -21.54 10.96 29.33
N ARG A 262 -21.80 12.28 29.36
CA ARG A 262 -23.10 12.83 29.78
C ARG A 262 -24.25 12.34 28.90
N TYR A 263 -24.01 12.19 27.60
CA TYR A 263 -25.01 11.71 26.67
C TYR A 263 -25.34 10.22 26.85
N LEU A 264 -24.33 9.38 27.10
CA LEU A 264 -24.53 7.95 27.37
C LEU A 264 -25.08 7.68 28.78
N GLY A 265 -24.69 8.52 29.76
CA GLY A 265 -24.99 8.35 31.18
C GLY A 265 -23.78 7.80 31.93
N GLU A 266 -23.48 8.38 33.10
CA GLU A 266 -22.32 8.02 33.93
C GLU A 266 -22.40 6.61 34.52
N ASP A 267 -23.60 6.05 34.61
CA ASP A 267 -23.87 4.68 35.04
C ASP A 267 -23.40 3.64 34.02
N ARG A 268 -23.31 4.02 32.73
CA ARG A 268 -22.93 3.12 31.63
C ARG A 268 -21.60 3.45 30.99
N ALA A 269 -21.19 4.72 31.02
CA ALA A 269 -19.97 5.21 30.42
C ALA A 269 -18.95 5.59 31.50
N GLU A 270 -17.95 4.74 31.70
CA GLU A 270 -16.82 5.00 32.59
C GLU A 270 -15.75 5.82 31.82
N LEU A 271 -15.46 7.04 32.26
CA LEU A 271 -14.41 7.88 31.69
C LEU A 271 -13.14 7.85 32.55
N VAL A 272 -12.03 7.46 31.94
CA VAL A 272 -10.69 7.44 32.54
C VAL A 272 -9.81 8.45 31.84
N LEU A 273 -9.31 9.43 32.61
CA LEU A 273 -8.34 10.42 32.13
C LEU A 273 -6.93 10.07 32.57
N LEU A 274 -6.01 10.05 31.61
CA LEU A 274 -4.59 9.75 31.84
C LEU A 274 -3.79 11.05 31.87
N LYS A 275 -3.16 11.33 33.01
CA LYS A 275 -2.40 12.56 33.24
C LYS A 275 -1.16 12.63 32.36
N LYS A 276 -0.81 13.84 31.88
CA LYS A 276 0.38 14.09 31.06
C LYS A 276 0.43 13.16 29.84
N THR A 277 -0.70 13.07 29.13
CA THR A 277 -0.91 12.17 28.00
C THR A 277 -1.72 12.91 26.95
N GLY A 278 -1.27 12.88 25.70
CA GLY A 278 -2.00 13.44 24.55
C GLY A 278 -2.90 12.39 23.88
N HIS A 279 -3.14 12.57 22.59
CA HIS A 279 -3.96 11.68 21.78
C HIS A 279 -3.40 10.26 21.65
N ALA A 280 -2.07 10.13 21.58
CA ALA A 280 -1.38 8.86 21.39
C ALA A 280 -1.27 8.06 22.71
N VAL A 281 -2.41 7.83 23.38
CA VAL A 281 -2.51 7.14 24.68
C VAL A 281 -1.81 5.78 24.69
N ASN A 282 -1.94 5.03 23.60
CA ASN A 282 -1.33 3.70 23.42
C ASN A 282 0.21 3.76 23.34
N GLU A 283 0.79 4.89 22.94
CA GLU A 283 2.23 5.09 22.85
C GLU A 283 2.80 5.75 24.11
N GLU A 284 2.12 6.76 24.67
CA GLU A 284 2.59 7.51 25.84
C GLU A 284 2.36 6.78 27.17
N ARG A 285 1.22 6.09 27.33
CA ARG A 285 0.83 5.39 28.56
C ARG A 285 0.34 3.95 28.32
N PRO A 286 1.10 3.09 27.59
CA PRO A 286 0.66 1.75 27.24
C PRO A 286 0.30 0.87 28.44
N ARG A 287 1.06 0.97 29.55
CA ARG A 287 0.82 0.15 30.75
C ARG A 287 -0.47 0.53 31.47
N GLU A 288 -0.76 1.83 31.57
CA GLU A 288 -1.98 2.34 32.22
C GLU A 288 -3.20 2.04 31.36
N MET A 289 -3.15 2.30 30.05
CA MET A 289 -4.22 1.93 29.12
C MET A 289 -4.54 0.44 29.21
N CYS A 290 -3.52 -0.43 29.16
CA CYS A 290 -3.70 -1.87 29.30
C CYS A 290 -4.29 -2.27 30.67
N LYS A 291 -3.89 -1.58 31.75
CA LYS A 291 -4.45 -1.83 33.10
C LYS A 291 -5.95 -1.56 33.12
N TYR A 292 -6.41 -0.41 32.62
CA TYR A 292 -7.84 -0.07 32.61
C TYR A 292 -8.63 -0.99 31.67
N MET A 293 -8.11 -1.25 30.48
CA MET A 293 -8.74 -2.23 29.57
C MET A 293 -8.88 -3.61 30.22
N LYS A 294 -7.83 -4.11 30.90
CA LYS A 294 -7.92 -5.40 31.61
C LYS A 294 -8.93 -5.35 32.75
N SER A 295 -8.92 -4.29 33.56
CA SER A 295 -9.87 -4.13 34.67
C SER A 295 -11.31 -4.19 34.19
N TYR A 296 -11.58 -3.59 33.03
CA TYR A 296 -12.91 -3.53 32.44
C TYR A 296 -13.32 -4.81 31.71
N LEU A 297 -12.38 -5.41 30.96
CA LEU A 297 -12.66 -6.60 30.14
C LEU A 297 -12.64 -7.89 30.96
N PHE A 298 -11.81 -7.97 32.00
CA PHE A 298 -11.62 -9.19 32.81
C PHE A 298 -12.60 -9.16 33.99
N THR A 299 -13.89 -9.30 33.68
CA THR A 299 -14.94 -9.49 34.70
C THR A 299 -14.94 -10.95 35.20
N ASP A 300 -15.44 -11.21 36.42
CA ASP A 300 -15.36 -12.54 37.06
C ASP A 300 -15.99 -13.67 36.23
N GLU A 301 -16.92 -13.37 35.31
CA GLU A 301 -17.52 -14.31 34.36
C GLU A 301 -16.56 -14.82 33.27
N THR A 302 -15.41 -14.16 33.07
CA THR A 302 -14.40 -14.51 32.03
C THR A 302 -13.29 -15.44 32.53
N ILE A 303 -13.41 -15.96 33.76
CA ILE A 303 -12.43 -16.85 34.38
C ILE A 303 -12.82 -18.31 34.08
N PRO A 304 -12.00 -19.11 33.37
CA PRO A 304 -12.28 -20.53 33.24
C PRO A 304 -12.24 -21.21 34.61
N PRO A 305 -13.14 -22.17 34.91
CA PRO A 305 -13.35 -22.73 36.26
C PRO A 305 -12.17 -23.52 36.86
N ASN A 306 -10.99 -23.54 36.23
CA ASN A 306 -9.82 -24.32 36.66
C ASN A 306 -8.54 -23.49 36.86
N ALA A 307 -8.63 -22.18 37.10
CA ALA A 307 -7.50 -21.42 37.62
C ALA A 307 -7.53 -21.43 39.16
N ASN A 308 -6.80 -22.37 39.77
CA ASN A 308 -6.69 -22.53 41.22
C ASN A 308 -6.37 -21.20 41.91
N ARG A 309 -7.24 -20.82 42.85
CA ARG A 309 -7.25 -19.57 43.60
C ARG A 309 -6.24 -19.55 44.77
N SER A 310 -5.09 -20.21 44.60
CA SER A 310 -4.09 -20.41 45.67
C SER A 310 -2.69 -19.89 45.35
N GLU A 311 -2.49 -19.17 44.25
CA GLU A 311 -1.18 -18.60 43.87
C GLU A 311 -1.17 -17.06 43.76
N MET A 312 -2.12 -16.40 44.41
CA MET A 312 -2.20 -14.92 44.52
C MET A 312 -2.25 -14.49 45.98
N ALA A 313 -1.24 -14.89 46.77
CA ALA A 313 -0.95 -14.28 48.05
C ALA A 313 0.55 -14.37 48.37
N LEU A 314 1.13 -13.20 48.69
CA LEU A 314 2.46 -12.95 49.28
C LEU A 314 3.70 -13.16 48.38
N ILE A 315 4.15 -12.10 47.70
CA ILE A 315 5.54 -11.64 47.86
C ILE A 315 5.56 -10.12 48.01
N GLN A 316 6.18 -9.71 49.11
CA GLN A 316 6.23 -8.39 49.73
C GLN A 316 7.26 -7.48 49.05
N PHE A 317 6.96 -6.17 49.02
CA PHE A 317 7.86 -5.13 48.52
C PHE A 317 9.21 -5.12 49.26
N GLY A 318 10.31 -5.08 48.49
CA GLY A 318 11.66 -4.79 48.94
C GLY A 318 12.29 -3.69 48.06
N SER A 319 12.75 -2.64 48.72
CA SER A 319 13.15 -1.33 48.21
C SER A 319 14.50 -1.29 47.48
N SER A 320 14.65 -0.33 46.52
CA SER A 320 15.88 0.41 46.11
C SER A 320 17.09 -0.42 45.59
N SER A 321 17.92 -0.03 44.61
CA SER A 321 18.31 1.27 44.05
C SER A 321 19.00 1.04 42.69
N VAL A 322 18.79 2.00 41.79
CA VAL A 322 19.67 2.54 40.72
C VAL A 322 21.09 1.94 40.59
N ALA A 323 21.45 1.54 39.36
CA ALA A 323 22.79 1.79 38.81
C ALA A 323 22.74 1.92 37.26
N GLN A 324 23.14 3.10 36.83
CA GLN A 324 23.40 3.61 35.49
C GLN A 324 24.90 3.33 35.21
N TRP A 325 25.36 2.93 34.02
CA TRP A 325 25.98 3.77 32.99
C TRP A 325 26.80 2.87 32.04
N GLY A 326 27.02 3.34 30.80
CA GLY A 326 27.83 2.65 29.80
C GLY A 326 29.33 2.97 29.80
N ILE A 327 29.91 2.74 28.62
CA ILE A 327 31.24 3.11 28.12
C ILE A 327 32.37 2.07 28.34
N LEU A 328 32.79 1.50 27.21
CA LEU A 328 34.09 0.88 26.94
C LEU A 328 35.19 1.95 26.90
N ARG A 329 36.26 1.80 27.70
CA ARG A 329 37.68 1.74 27.25
C ARG A 329 38.65 1.59 28.44
N PRO A 330 39.90 1.16 28.21
CA PRO A 330 40.54 0.05 28.92
C PRO A 330 41.66 0.49 29.87
N GLN A 331 42.16 -0.41 30.74
CA GLN A 331 43.59 -0.77 30.85
C GLN A 331 43.94 -1.66 32.06
N PHE A 332 44.85 -2.60 31.79
CA PHE A 332 45.86 -3.26 32.64
C PHE A 332 45.49 -4.15 33.84
N ALA A 333 45.81 -5.46 33.64
CA ALA A 333 46.58 -6.40 34.49
C ALA A 333 46.24 -6.50 36.00
N VAL A 334 46.13 -7.68 36.63
CA VAL A 334 47.14 -8.75 36.76
C VAL A 334 46.47 -10.08 37.17
N LYS A 335 47.02 -11.17 36.62
CA LYS A 335 47.00 -12.60 37.00
C LYS A 335 46.50 -12.98 38.41
N ALA A 336 45.76 -14.09 38.50
CA ALA A 336 46.29 -15.34 39.07
C ALA A 336 45.39 -16.55 38.72
N SER A 337 46.08 -17.62 38.35
CA SER A 337 45.61 -18.95 37.95
C SER A 337 45.22 -19.79 39.17
N TYR A 338 44.27 -20.72 39.04
CA TYR A 338 44.38 -22.10 39.56
C TYR A 338 43.24 -22.99 39.00
N TYR A 339 43.61 -23.91 38.10
CA TYR A 339 42.99 -25.23 37.89
C TYR A 339 43.89 -26.23 38.67
N PRO A 340 43.47 -27.47 39.04
CA PRO A 340 42.96 -28.48 38.10
C PRO A 340 41.85 -29.43 38.66
N SER A 341 40.98 -29.99 37.80
CA SER A 341 40.85 -31.43 37.40
C SER A 341 40.37 -32.39 38.54
N ARG A 342 39.59 -33.47 38.37
CA ARG A 342 39.44 -34.46 37.28
C ARG A 342 38.37 -35.53 37.68
N LEU A 343 37.69 -36.15 36.69
CA LEU A 343 37.24 -37.58 36.58
C LEU A 343 36.23 -38.18 37.62
N GLU A 344 35.34 -39.16 37.39
CA GLU A 344 34.86 -39.96 36.24
C GLU A 344 33.64 -40.82 36.68
N SER A 345 32.78 -41.15 35.71
CA SER A 345 32.00 -42.40 35.47
C SER A 345 31.27 -43.22 36.57
N HIS A 346 30.02 -43.59 36.27
CA HIS A 346 29.54 -44.99 36.34
C HIS A 346 28.34 -45.22 35.39
N GLN A 347 28.36 -46.36 34.71
CA GLN A 347 27.45 -46.84 33.66
C GLN A 347 26.38 -47.85 34.16
N ASP A 348 25.21 -47.79 33.51
CA ASP A 348 24.42 -48.84 32.84
C ASP A 348 23.88 -50.14 33.51
N ASN A 349 22.56 -50.33 33.32
CA ASN A 349 21.81 -51.43 32.64
C ASN A 349 20.99 -52.53 33.36
N ASN A 350 19.81 -52.78 32.74
CA ASN A 350 18.90 -53.96 32.66
C ASN A 350 18.02 -54.32 33.89
N SER A 351 16.71 -54.67 33.78
CA SER A 351 16.10 -55.73 32.94
C SER A 351 14.54 -55.68 32.84
N PHE A 352 14.00 -56.53 31.95
CA PHE A 352 12.64 -56.78 31.40
C PHE A 352 11.51 -57.38 32.28
N SER A 353 10.26 -57.29 31.75
CA SER A 353 9.13 -58.29 31.64
C SER A 353 7.74 -57.81 32.16
N GLN A 354 6.70 -57.60 31.31
CA GLN A 354 5.61 -58.51 30.80
C GLN A 354 4.43 -58.69 31.82
N ILE A 355 3.15 -58.32 31.58
CA ILE A 355 2.04 -59.11 30.96
C ILE A 355 0.61 -58.45 31.18
N ASN A 356 -0.28 -58.56 30.17
CA ASN A 356 -1.78 -58.69 30.09
C ASN A 356 -2.88 -57.59 30.23
N CYS A 357 -3.62 -57.43 29.11
CA CYS A 357 -5.06 -57.76 28.83
C CYS A 357 -6.24 -56.76 28.94
N LEU A 358 -7.17 -56.97 27.97
CA LEU A 358 -8.56 -56.51 27.73
C LEU A 358 -8.71 -55.21 26.93
N GLY A 359 -9.50 -55.09 25.85
CA GLY A 359 -10.43 -55.98 25.14
C GLY A 359 -11.12 -55.16 24.03
N ALA A 360 -11.46 -55.78 22.90
CA ALA A 360 -12.06 -55.14 21.72
C ALA A 360 -13.49 -55.64 21.43
N SER A 361 -14.24 -54.90 20.60
CA SER A 361 -15.43 -55.34 19.82
C SER A 361 -15.43 -54.54 18.50
N ARG A 362 -15.17 -55.14 17.32
CA ARG A 362 -16.05 -55.84 16.35
C ARG A 362 -17.07 -54.89 15.66
N SER A 363 -17.40 -54.95 14.36
CA SER A 363 -17.00 -55.78 13.19
C SER A 363 -17.72 -55.25 11.92
N SER A 364 -17.20 -55.61 10.74
CA SER A 364 -17.74 -55.38 9.38
C SER A 364 -18.87 -56.36 8.98
N MET A 365 -19.62 -56.04 7.92
CA MET A 365 -20.41 -57.01 7.12
C MET A 365 -20.33 -56.71 5.62
N PHE A 366 -19.97 -57.74 4.85
CA PHE A 366 -20.27 -57.94 3.42
C PHE A 366 -21.03 -59.27 3.29
N SER A 367 -21.90 -59.40 2.29
CA SER A 367 -22.38 -60.71 1.82
C SER A 367 -22.48 -60.72 0.28
N ASN A 368 -22.11 -61.87 -0.29
CA ASN A 368 -22.02 -62.21 -1.71
C ASN A 368 -23.34 -62.80 -2.25
N GLY A 369 -23.54 -62.72 -3.57
CA GLY A 369 -24.48 -63.58 -4.31
C GLY A 369 -24.43 -63.37 -5.83
N SER A 370 -24.27 -64.46 -6.57
CA SER A 370 -23.80 -64.58 -7.97
C SER A 370 -24.88 -64.44 -9.07
N LEU A 371 -24.40 -64.24 -10.32
CA LEU A 371 -25.10 -64.14 -11.63
C LEU A 371 -25.98 -65.37 -12.02
N PRO A 372 -26.93 -65.25 -12.98
CA PRO A 372 -26.61 -65.53 -14.40
C PRO A 372 -27.36 -64.68 -15.48
N PHE A 373 -27.03 -65.01 -16.72
CA PHE A 373 -27.20 -64.43 -18.06
C PHE A 373 -28.62 -64.60 -18.68
N LEU A 374 -29.07 -63.66 -19.55
CA LEU A 374 -29.76 -63.82 -20.87
C LEU A 374 -30.91 -62.81 -21.21
N SER A 375 -30.82 -62.29 -22.45
CA SER A 375 -31.87 -61.93 -23.44
C SER A 375 -32.76 -60.65 -23.34
N LEU A 376 -32.67 -59.85 -24.43
CA LEU A 376 -33.62 -58.87 -25.04
C LEU A 376 -35.05 -59.47 -25.29
N PRO A 377 -36.10 -58.74 -25.79
CA PRO A 377 -36.18 -57.38 -26.41
C PRO A 377 -37.42 -56.50 -26.04
N GLY A 378 -37.43 -55.24 -26.52
CA GLY A 378 -38.52 -54.76 -27.38
C GLY A 378 -39.72 -53.97 -26.80
N GLN A 379 -39.90 -52.76 -27.37
CA GLN A 379 -41.16 -52.06 -27.70
C GLN A 379 -42.05 -51.53 -26.55
N SER A 380 -42.86 -50.48 -26.70
CA SER A 380 -43.02 -49.38 -27.66
C SER A 380 -44.29 -48.63 -27.23
N ARG A 381 -44.19 -47.29 -27.14
CA ARG A 381 -45.19 -46.26 -27.49
C ARG A 381 -46.65 -46.37 -27.00
N ASN A 382 -47.15 -45.24 -26.46
CA ASN A 382 -48.13 -44.33 -27.10
C ASN A 382 -48.71 -43.37 -26.02
N THR A 383 -49.21 -42.15 -26.23
CA THR A 383 -49.19 -41.07 -27.24
C THR A 383 -50.10 -39.95 -26.68
N HIS A 384 -50.02 -38.77 -27.30
CA HIS A 384 -50.92 -37.59 -27.24
C HIS A 384 -50.54 -36.53 -26.22
N SER A 385 -50.56 -35.22 -26.50
CA SER A 385 -51.00 -34.35 -27.61
C SER A 385 -50.61 -32.93 -27.11
N ARG A 386 -50.11 -31.92 -27.83
CA ARG A 386 -50.60 -31.21 -29.03
C ARG A 386 -49.54 -30.14 -29.41
N ARG A 387 -49.63 -29.64 -30.64
CA ARG A 387 -48.69 -28.78 -31.37
C ARG A 387 -48.58 -27.33 -30.85
N GLY A 388 -47.41 -26.72 -31.03
CA GLY A 388 -47.34 -25.37 -31.63
C GLY A 388 -46.55 -24.27 -30.90
N ALA A 389 -45.22 -24.33 -30.92
CA ALA A 389 -44.35 -23.16 -31.07
C ALA A 389 -42.95 -23.65 -31.51
N ARG A 390 -42.50 -23.24 -32.69
CA ARG A 390 -41.10 -23.43 -33.11
C ARG A 390 -40.23 -22.51 -32.25
N PHE A 391 -39.53 -23.06 -31.27
CA PHE A 391 -38.32 -22.42 -30.76
C PHE A 391 -37.17 -22.80 -31.70
N THR A 392 -36.71 -21.84 -32.51
CA THR A 392 -35.40 -21.93 -33.14
C THR A 392 -34.37 -21.78 -32.04
N VAL A 393 -33.77 -22.89 -31.61
CA VAL A 393 -32.56 -22.84 -30.78
C VAL A 393 -31.41 -22.43 -31.71
N ARG A 394 -30.89 -21.22 -31.56
CA ARG A 394 -29.60 -20.85 -32.15
C ARG A 394 -28.55 -21.72 -31.45
N ALA A 395 -27.85 -22.56 -32.23
CA ALA A 395 -26.63 -23.18 -31.75
C ALA A 395 -25.62 -22.08 -31.45
N ASP A 396 -24.98 -22.14 -30.29
CA ASP A 396 -23.80 -21.32 -29.99
C ASP A 396 -22.81 -21.44 -31.16
N THR A 397 -22.32 -20.31 -31.65
CA THR A 397 -21.52 -20.21 -32.87
C THR A 397 -20.16 -20.88 -32.69
N ASP A 398 -19.88 -21.90 -33.51
CA ASP A 398 -18.59 -22.60 -33.56
C ASP A 398 -17.45 -21.61 -33.87
N PHE A 399 -16.33 -21.64 -33.13
CA PHE A 399 -15.20 -20.73 -33.33
C PHE A 399 -14.62 -20.74 -34.75
N TYR A 400 -14.70 -21.88 -35.46
CA TYR A 400 -14.35 -21.94 -36.88
C TYR A 400 -15.28 -21.09 -37.75
N SER A 401 -16.58 -21.10 -37.45
CA SER A 401 -17.59 -20.30 -38.14
C SER A 401 -17.46 -18.80 -37.82
N VAL A 402 -17.06 -18.44 -36.60
CA VAL A 402 -16.77 -17.05 -36.18
C VAL A 402 -15.62 -16.47 -37.00
N LEU A 403 -14.55 -17.24 -37.24
CA LEU A 403 -13.44 -16.83 -38.09
C LEU A 403 -13.70 -17.04 -39.59
N GLY A 404 -14.81 -17.69 -39.97
CA GLY A 404 -15.16 -17.98 -41.36
C GLY A 404 -14.20 -18.97 -42.03
N VAL A 405 -13.62 -19.90 -41.27
CA VAL A 405 -12.63 -20.88 -41.74
C VAL A 405 -13.10 -22.31 -41.51
N SER A 406 -12.51 -23.27 -42.23
CA SER A 406 -12.86 -24.69 -42.10
C SER A 406 -12.19 -25.30 -40.85
N LYS A 407 -12.77 -26.36 -40.28
CA LYS A 407 -12.14 -27.13 -39.18
C LYS A 407 -10.77 -27.70 -39.56
N ASN A 408 -10.56 -27.97 -40.85
CA ASN A 408 -9.30 -28.45 -41.39
C ASN A 408 -8.31 -27.33 -41.76
N SER A 409 -8.62 -26.06 -41.47
CA SER A 409 -7.77 -24.94 -41.85
C SER A 409 -6.43 -24.94 -41.13
N THR A 410 -5.38 -24.58 -41.88
CA THR A 410 -4.02 -24.48 -41.36
C THR A 410 -3.89 -23.26 -40.44
N LYS A 411 -2.89 -23.25 -39.55
CA LYS A 411 -2.62 -22.09 -38.67
C LYS A 411 -2.43 -20.78 -39.45
N ALA A 412 -1.83 -20.86 -40.64
CA ALA A 412 -1.63 -19.71 -41.51
C ALA A 412 -2.98 -19.15 -42.01
N GLU A 413 -3.92 -20.01 -42.39
CA GLU A 413 -5.26 -19.62 -42.83
C GLU A 413 -6.08 -19.00 -41.69
N ILE A 414 -6.06 -19.61 -40.50
CA ILE A 414 -6.74 -19.12 -39.30
C ILE A 414 -6.21 -17.72 -38.92
N LYS A 415 -4.89 -17.54 -38.93
CA LYS A 415 -4.24 -16.24 -38.68
C LYS A 415 -4.54 -15.20 -39.75
N SER A 416 -4.66 -15.61 -41.01
CA SER A 416 -5.02 -14.72 -42.11
C SER A 416 -6.46 -14.23 -42.00
N ALA A 417 -7.39 -15.15 -41.70
CA ALA A 417 -8.80 -14.84 -41.51
C ALA A 417 -9.03 -13.91 -40.30
N TYR A 418 -8.38 -14.20 -39.17
CA TYR A 418 -8.38 -13.32 -37.99
C TYR A 418 -7.89 -11.92 -38.33
N ARG A 419 -6.74 -11.77 -39.01
CA ARG A 419 -6.21 -10.45 -39.39
C ARG A 419 -7.16 -9.66 -40.29
N LYS A 420 -7.90 -10.34 -41.17
CA LYS A 420 -8.89 -9.70 -42.04
C LYS A 420 -10.08 -9.19 -41.23
N LEU A 421 -10.64 -10.02 -40.35
CA LEU A 421 -11.80 -9.69 -39.54
C LEU A 421 -11.48 -8.66 -38.44
N ALA A 422 -10.33 -8.80 -37.76
CA ALA A 422 -9.88 -7.87 -36.73
C ALA A 422 -9.68 -6.44 -37.26
N ARG A 423 -9.23 -6.28 -38.51
CA ARG A 423 -9.16 -4.94 -39.15
C ARG A 423 -10.53 -4.38 -39.51
N SER A 424 -11.47 -5.23 -39.91
CA SER A 424 -12.82 -4.81 -40.32
C SER A 424 -13.74 -4.47 -39.14
N TYR A 425 -13.48 -5.05 -37.97
CA TYR A 425 -14.26 -4.84 -36.74
C TYR A 425 -13.46 -4.11 -35.64
N HIS A 426 -12.31 -3.52 -35.96
CA HIS A 426 -11.53 -2.76 -34.99
C HIS A 426 -12.33 -1.54 -34.50
N PRO A 427 -12.39 -1.26 -33.19
CA PRO A 427 -13.19 -0.13 -32.65
C PRO A 427 -12.84 1.23 -33.24
N ASP A 428 -11.57 1.45 -33.60
CA ASP A 428 -11.13 2.70 -34.23
C ASP A 428 -11.52 2.82 -35.71
N VAL A 429 -11.74 1.69 -36.39
CA VAL A 429 -12.03 1.64 -37.84
C VAL A 429 -13.54 1.49 -38.09
N ASN A 430 -14.25 0.81 -37.19
CA ASN A 430 -15.67 0.51 -37.30
C ASN A 430 -16.42 0.93 -36.02
N LYS A 431 -17.27 1.95 -36.14
CA LYS A 431 -18.06 2.54 -35.05
C LYS A 431 -19.51 2.05 -35.01
N ASP A 432 -19.86 0.99 -35.74
CA ASP A 432 -21.20 0.43 -35.76
C ASP A 432 -21.56 -0.23 -34.42
N ALA A 433 -22.82 -0.11 -34.00
CA ALA A 433 -23.32 -0.76 -32.79
C ALA A 433 -23.22 -2.29 -32.91
N GLY A 434 -22.36 -2.92 -32.10
CA GLY A 434 -22.08 -4.36 -32.12
C GLY A 434 -20.78 -4.78 -32.84
N ALA A 435 -19.98 -3.84 -33.35
CA ALA A 435 -18.65 -4.14 -33.89
C ALA A 435 -17.67 -4.60 -32.79
N GLU A 436 -17.76 -4.00 -31.61
CA GLU A 436 -16.94 -4.35 -30.44
C GLU A 436 -17.23 -5.78 -29.94
N ASP A 437 -18.49 -6.19 -29.89
CA ASP A 437 -18.88 -7.54 -29.46
C ASP A 437 -18.39 -8.59 -30.45
N LYS A 438 -18.52 -8.33 -31.75
CA LYS A 438 -17.96 -9.19 -32.80
C LYS A 438 -16.44 -9.27 -32.73
N PHE A 439 -15.77 -8.14 -32.42
CA PHE A 439 -14.32 -8.13 -32.26
C PHE A 439 -13.87 -8.98 -31.07
N LYS A 440 -14.61 -8.96 -29.95
CA LYS A 440 -14.38 -9.83 -28.79
C LYS A 440 -14.58 -11.31 -29.16
N GLU A 441 -15.65 -11.65 -29.87
CA GLU A 441 -15.92 -13.02 -30.34
C GLU A 441 -14.81 -13.54 -31.29
N ILE A 442 -14.37 -12.72 -32.25
CA ILE A 442 -13.29 -13.04 -33.20
C ILE A 442 -11.95 -13.24 -32.46
N SER A 443 -11.67 -12.42 -31.44
CA SER A 443 -10.45 -12.52 -30.65
C SER A 443 -10.41 -13.78 -29.81
N ASN A 444 -11.53 -14.13 -29.16
CA ASN A 444 -11.69 -15.36 -28.39
C ASN A 444 -11.53 -16.62 -29.27
N ALA A 445 -12.17 -16.62 -30.45
CA ALA A 445 -12.04 -17.71 -31.41
C ALA A 445 -10.58 -17.90 -31.88
N TYR A 446 -9.85 -16.81 -32.11
CA TYR A 446 -8.44 -16.89 -32.50
C TYR A 446 -7.53 -17.37 -31.37
N GLU A 447 -7.77 -16.96 -30.12
CA GLU A 447 -7.00 -17.42 -28.97
C GLU A 447 -7.03 -18.95 -28.84
N ILE A 448 -8.22 -19.53 -28.98
CA ILE A 448 -8.43 -20.97 -28.83
C ILE A 448 -7.90 -21.74 -30.05
N LEU A 449 -8.11 -21.21 -31.26
CA LEU A 449 -7.74 -21.91 -32.51
C LEU A 449 -6.28 -21.70 -32.94
N SER A 450 -5.57 -20.71 -32.39
CA SER A 450 -4.16 -20.43 -32.72
C SER A 450 -3.17 -21.29 -31.95
N ASP A 451 -3.56 -21.80 -30.78
CA ASP A 451 -2.76 -22.71 -29.94
C ASP A 451 -3.10 -24.17 -30.24
N ASP A 452 -2.09 -25.04 -30.37
CA ASP A 452 -2.31 -26.44 -30.75
C ASP A 452 -3.02 -27.25 -29.65
N GLU A 453 -2.71 -26.97 -28.38
CA GLU A 453 -3.29 -27.70 -27.25
C GLU A 453 -4.74 -27.26 -27.04
N LYS A 454 -5.00 -25.94 -27.02
CA LYS A 454 -6.36 -25.40 -26.88
C LYS A 454 -7.27 -25.78 -28.06
N ARG A 455 -6.75 -25.76 -29.29
CA ARG A 455 -7.47 -26.21 -30.48
C ARG A 455 -7.83 -27.69 -30.38
N SER A 456 -6.88 -28.54 -29.96
CA SER A 456 -7.13 -29.98 -29.84
C SER A 456 -8.18 -30.32 -28.76
N LEU A 457 -8.22 -29.55 -27.67
CA LEU A 457 -9.20 -29.67 -26.60
C LEU A 457 -10.59 -29.21 -27.05
N TYR A 458 -10.65 -28.07 -27.76
CA TYR A 458 -11.87 -27.57 -28.37
C TYR A 458 -12.43 -28.55 -29.41
N ASP A 459 -11.59 -29.11 -30.28
CA ASP A 459 -11.99 -30.09 -31.29
C ASP A 459 -12.53 -31.39 -30.67
N ARG A 460 -12.04 -31.77 -29.48
CA ARG A 460 -12.44 -33.01 -28.80
C ARG A 460 -13.67 -32.86 -27.91
N TYR A 461 -13.84 -31.70 -27.27
CA TYR A 461 -14.83 -31.51 -26.20
C TYR A 461 -15.71 -30.26 -26.35
N GLY A 462 -15.54 -29.49 -27.43
CA GLY A 462 -16.22 -28.21 -27.63
C GLY A 462 -15.79 -27.14 -26.63
N GLU A 463 -16.56 -26.04 -26.54
CA GLU A 463 -16.23 -24.90 -25.68
C GLU A 463 -16.14 -25.26 -24.17
N ALA A 464 -16.92 -26.26 -23.74
CA ALA A 464 -16.90 -26.77 -22.37
C ALA A 464 -15.54 -27.38 -21.96
N GLY A 465 -14.77 -27.91 -22.92
CA GLY A 465 -13.44 -28.48 -22.66
C GLY A 465 -12.35 -27.44 -22.44
N VAL A 466 -12.55 -26.21 -22.92
CA VAL A 466 -11.58 -25.12 -22.80
C VAL A 466 -11.89 -24.23 -21.58
N LYS A 467 -13.19 -24.08 -21.24
CA LYS A 467 -13.64 -23.37 -20.03
C LYS A 467 -13.20 -24.02 -18.70
N GLY A 468 -12.84 -25.31 -18.71
CA GLY A 468 -12.35 -26.04 -17.51
C GLY A 468 -10.83 -26.05 -17.32
N ALA A 469 -10.04 -25.53 -18.27
CA ALA A 469 -8.56 -25.62 -18.24
C ALA A 469 -7.86 -24.32 -17.81
N GLY A 470 -8.63 -23.27 -17.46
CA GLY A 470 -8.10 -21.97 -17.03
C GLY A 470 -8.56 -21.61 -15.61
N MET A 471 -7.92 -22.18 -14.59
CA MET A 471 -8.06 -21.71 -13.21
C MET A 471 -6.66 -21.54 -12.60
N GLY A 472 -6.08 -20.35 -12.79
CA GLY A 472 -4.79 -19.97 -12.25
C GLY A 472 -4.29 -18.66 -12.83
N GLY A 473 -4.74 -17.54 -12.27
CA GLY A 473 -4.22 -16.19 -12.57
C GLY A 473 -5.30 -15.22 -13.02
N MET A 474 -6.08 -14.70 -12.07
CA MET A 474 -6.98 -13.57 -12.31
C MET A 474 -6.16 -12.28 -12.15
N GLY A 475 -5.64 -11.77 -13.25
CA GLY A 475 -5.16 -10.40 -13.39
C GLY A 475 -6.14 -9.61 -14.23
N ASP A 476 -6.47 -8.42 -13.76
CA ASP A 476 -7.40 -7.44 -14.31
C ASP A 476 -7.25 -7.23 -15.84
N TYR A 477 -8.35 -7.36 -16.59
CA TYR A 477 -8.42 -7.15 -18.04
C TYR A 477 -8.98 -5.75 -18.31
N SER A 478 -8.10 -4.76 -18.34
CA SER A 478 -8.44 -3.42 -18.83
C SER A 478 -7.30 -2.84 -19.69
N ASN A 479 -6.92 -3.54 -20.76
CA ASN A 479 -6.53 -3.00 -22.08
C ASN A 479 -5.83 -4.08 -22.93
N PRO A 480 -6.51 -4.66 -23.95
CA PRO A 480 -5.92 -5.65 -24.85
C PRO A 480 -4.79 -5.13 -25.78
N PHE A 481 -4.53 -3.82 -25.78
CA PHE A 481 -3.50 -3.19 -26.62
C PHE A 481 -2.07 -3.36 -26.07
N ASP A 482 -1.89 -3.48 -24.75
CA ASP A 482 -0.57 -3.66 -24.12
C ASP A 482 -0.01 -5.08 -24.29
N LEU A 483 -0.88 -6.05 -24.57
CA LEU A 483 -0.47 -7.42 -24.94
C LEU A 483 0.05 -7.48 -26.40
N PHE A 484 -0.29 -6.50 -27.23
CA PHE A 484 0.11 -6.45 -28.64
C PHE A 484 1.50 -5.81 -28.84
N GLU A 485 1.87 -4.76 -28.10
CA GLU A 485 3.22 -4.16 -28.20
C GLU A 485 4.32 -5.09 -27.67
N SER A 486 4.07 -5.82 -26.57
CA SER A 486 5.05 -6.75 -25.99
C SER A 486 5.32 -7.99 -26.86
N LEU A 487 4.41 -8.34 -27.77
CA LEU A 487 4.55 -9.47 -28.69
C LEU A 487 5.10 -9.06 -30.07
N PHE A 488 4.91 -7.80 -30.49
CA PHE A 488 5.30 -7.33 -31.82
C PHE A 488 6.72 -6.71 -31.87
N GLU A 489 7.26 -6.23 -30.75
CA GLU A 489 8.68 -5.83 -30.66
C GLU A 489 9.64 -7.04 -30.64
N GLY A 490 9.11 -8.25 -30.36
CA GLY A 490 9.87 -9.51 -30.38
C GLY A 490 9.90 -10.25 -31.73
N MET A 491 9.24 -9.74 -32.78
CA MET A 491 9.08 -10.47 -34.05
C MET A 491 9.13 -9.54 -35.28
N GLY A 492 10.01 -8.53 -35.26
CA GLY A 492 10.20 -7.55 -36.33
C GLY A 492 11.54 -7.61 -37.07
N GLY A 493 12.31 -8.70 -36.93
CA GLY A 493 13.64 -8.81 -37.56
C GLY A 493 13.93 -10.22 -38.08
N MET A 494 13.34 -10.58 -39.22
CA MET A 494 13.81 -11.74 -39.99
C MET A 494 13.94 -11.38 -41.47
N GLY A 495 15.02 -10.68 -41.77
CA GLY A 495 15.64 -10.62 -43.09
C GLY A 495 17.12 -10.95 -42.92
N GLY A 496 17.46 -12.24 -43.01
CA GLY A 496 18.84 -12.72 -43.14
C GLY A 496 19.36 -13.50 -41.93
N GLY A 497 19.71 -14.78 -42.15
CA GLY A 497 20.57 -15.52 -41.23
C GLY A 497 20.21 -16.98 -40.98
N MET A 498 20.23 -17.80 -42.03
CA MET A 498 20.49 -19.23 -41.87
C MET A 498 21.91 -19.39 -41.28
N GLY A 499 22.03 -20.04 -40.12
CA GLY A 499 23.32 -20.51 -39.57
C GLY A 499 23.78 -19.81 -38.28
N ASN A 500 24.15 -20.65 -37.31
CA ASN A 500 24.80 -20.34 -36.01
C ASN A 500 23.96 -19.72 -34.89
N SER A 501 23.51 -20.56 -33.94
CA SER A 501 23.90 -20.47 -32.51
C SER A 501 23.03 -21.38 -31.60
N ARG A 502 23.33 -22.69 -31.55
CA ARG A 502 22.97 -23.57 -30.42
C ARG A 502 24.20 -23.90 -29.55
N GLY A 503 25.03 -22.90 -29.29
CA GLY A 503 26.25 -23.03 -28.47
C GLY A 503 26.29 -21.97 -27.36
N SER A 504 26.50 -22.44 -26.12
CA SER A 504 27.01 -21.73 -24.93
C SER A 504 26.48 -20.30 -24.68
N ARG A 505 25.58 -20.12 -23.71
CA ARG A 505 25.24 -18.78 -23.17
C ARG A 505 26.18 -18.35 -22.05
N SER A 506 27.49 -18.44 -22.28
CA SER A 506 28.46 -17.57 -21.60
C SER A 506 28.71 -16.32 -22.45
N ARG A 507 27.67 -15.49 -22.64
CA ARG A 507 27.82 -14.19 -23.33
C ARG A 507 28.00 -13.08 -22.31
N ALA A 508 28.73 -12.05 -22.73
CA ALA A 508 28.72 -10.74 -22.09
C ALA A 508 27.27 -10.30 -21.85
N MET A 509 26.96 -9.90 -20.62
CA MET A 509 25.66 -9.36 -20.24
C MET A 509 25.85 -7.90 -19.91
N ASP A 510 25.11 -7.02 -20.56
CA ASP A 510 25.14 -5.59 -20.26
C ASP A 510 24.68 -5.32 -18.83
N GLY A 511 25.19 -4.22 -18.30
CA GLY A 511 24.92 -3.79 -16.94
C GLY A 511 23.54 -3.17 -16.80
N GLU A 512 23.00 -3.26 -15.59
CA GLU A 512 21.70 -2.69 -15.26
C GLU A 512 21.80 -1.16 -15.12
N ASP A 513 20.78 -0.46 -15.62
CA ASP A 513 20.64 0.98 -15.42
C ASP A 513 20.46 1.30 -13.93
N GLU A 514 21.02 2.43 -13.50
CA GLU A 514 20.93 2.94 -12.13
C GLU A 514 20.00 4.17 -12.10
N TYR A 515 19.20 4.32 -11.05
CA TYR A 515 18.28 5.45 -10.91
C TYR A 515 18.61 6.26 -9.66
N TYR A 516 18.74 7.57 -9.82
CA TYR A 516 19.03 8.50 -8.72
C TYR A 516 17.95 9.58 -8.62
N SER A 517 17.35 9.78 -7.45
CA SER A 517 16.41 10.89 -7.25
C SER A 517 17.19 12.17 -6.95
N LEU A 518 17.18 13.12 -7.88
CA LEU A 518 17.82 14.43 -7.74
C LEU A 518 16.79 15.45 -7.26
N ILE A 519 16.86 15.79 -5.97
CA ILE A 519 16.00 16.81 -5.39
C ILE A 519 16.58 18.20 -5.66
N LEU A 520 15.75 19.07 -6.23
CA LEU A 520 16.05 20.46 -6.54
C LEU A 520 15.04 21.40 -5.88
N ASP A 521 15.49 22.55 -5.43
CA ASP A 521 14.58 23.63 -5.05
C ASP A 521 13.91 24.23 -6.30
N PHE A 522 12.75 24.85 -6.11
CA PHE A 522 12.01 25.49 -7.21
C PHE A 522 12.89 26.41 -8.07
N LYS A 523 13.69 27.27 -7.43
CA LYS A 523 14.58 28.20 -8.13
C LYS A 523 15.74 27.49 -8.83
N GLU A 524 16.29 26.41 -8.24
CA GLU A 524 17.33 25.60 -8.88
C GLU A 524 16.81 24.95 -10.17
N ALA A 525 15.55 24.50 -10.19
CA ALA A 525 14.90 23.97 -11.38
C ALA A 525 14.67 25.05 -12.46
N VAL A 526 14.30 26.26 -12.05
CA VAL A 526 14.08 27.40 -12.97
C VAL A 526 15.38 27.85 -13.64
N PHE A 527 16.47 27.99 -12.87
CA PHE A 527 17.73 28.51 -13.39
C PHE A 527 18.69 27.43 -13.92
N GLY A 528 18.48 26.18 -13.54
CA GLY A 528 19.45 25.10 -13.74
C GLY A 528 20.60 25.18 -12.73
N ILE A 529 21.27 24.05 -12.50
CA ILE A 529 22.37 23.94 -11.55
C ILE A 529 23.33 22.83 -11.97
N GLU A 530 24.61 23.00 -11.65
CA GLU A 530 25.58 21.90 -11.67
C GLU A 530 25.72 21.35 -10.25
N LYS A 531 25.42 20.05 -10.07
CA LYS A 531 25.35 19.41 -8.75
C LYS A 531 26.16 18.12 -8.76
N GLU A 532 27.08 17.99 -7.82
CA GLU A 532 27.78 16.73 -7.59
C GLU A 532 26.89 15.79 -6.79
N ILE A 533 26.75 14.55 -7.28
CA ILE A 533 26.04 13.48 -6.60
C ILE A 533 26.98 12.32 -6.33
N GLU A 534 26.71 11.58 -5.26
CA GLU A 534 27.46 10.40 -4.90
C GLU A 534 26.58 9.17 -5.09
N ILE A 535 26.99 8.27 -5.99
CA ILE A 535 26.24 7.04 -6.31
C ILE A 535 27.05 5.80 -5.95
N SER A 536 26.37 4.75 -5.48
CA SER A 536 26.96 3.45 -5.18
C SER A 536 26.55 2.43 -6.24
N ARG A 537 27.47 2.11 -7.15
CA ARG A 537 27.22 1.22 -8.30
C ARG A 537 28.18 0.04 -8.32
N LEU A 538 27.83 -1.01 -9.05
CA LEU A 538 28.73 -2.10 -9.34
C LEU A 538 29.71 -1.67 -10.43
N GLU A 539 31.00 -1.71 -10.14
CA GLU A 539 32.07 -1.48 -11.12
C GLU A 539 32.79 -2.78 -11.43
N SER A 540 33.38 -2.89 -12.62
CA SER A 540 34.21 -4.05 -12.99
C SER A 540 35.35 -4.22 -11.98
N CYS A 541 35.52 -5.44 -11.48
CA CYS A 541 36.58 -5.75 -10.52
C CYS A 541 37.95 -5.57 -11.17
N GLY A 542 38.75 -4.62 -10.71
CA GLY A 542 40.09 -4.36 -11.26
C GLY A 542 41.09 -5.50 -11.06
N THR A 543 40.89 -6.37 -10.07
CA THR A 543 41.79 -7.52 -9.83
C THR A 543 41.64 -8.62 -10.89
N CYS A 544 40.42 -8.81 -11.42
CA CYS A 544 40.14 -9.85 -12.43
C CYS A 544 39.62 -9.27 -13.76
N ASN A 545 39.60 -7.94 -13.91
CA ASN A 545 39.06 -7.21 -15.07
C ASN A 545 37.68 -7.72 -15.53
N GLY A 546 36.76 -7.94 -14.58
CA GLY A 546 35.40 -8.41 -14.92
C GLY A 546 35.23 -9.91 -15.13
N SER A 547 36.32 -10.70 -15.16
CA SER A 547 36.24 -12.15 -15.46
C SER A 547 35.71 -13.02 -14.32
N GLY A 548 35.75 -12.56 -13.06
CA GLY A 548 35.40 -13.36 -11.88
C GLY A 548 36.41 -14.45 -11.53
N ALA A 549 37.42 -14.70 -12.36
CA ALA A 549 38.47 -15.70 -12.11
C ALA A 549 39.66 -15.09 -11.35
N LYS A 550 40.38 -15.93 -10.59
CA LYS A 550 41.65 -15.55 -9.96
C LYS A 550 42.64 -15.13 -11.06
N ALA A 551 43.30 -13.99 -10.86
CA ALA A 551 44.30 -13.47 -11.79
C ALA A 551 45.35 -14.54 -12.13
N GLY A 552 45.66 -14.69 -13.41
CA GLY A 552 46.60 -15.70 -13.93
C GLY A 552 46.02 -17.11 -14.08
N THR A 553 44.75 -17.34 -13.72
CA THR A 553 44.07 -18.63 -13.97
C THR A 553 43.17 -18.53 -15.20
N LYS A 554 43.08 -19.62 -15.97
CA LYS A 554 42.17 -19.72 -17.12
C LYS A 554 40.94 -20.55 -16.73
N PRO A 555 39.72 -20.14 -17.12
CA PRO A 555 38.53 -20.98 -16.97
C PRO A 555 38.71 -22.30 -17.74
N THR A 556 38.25 -23.39 -17.14
CA THR A 556 38.25 -24.72 -17.76
C THR A 556 36.83 -25.17 -18.04
N LYS A 557 36.61 -25.94 -19.10
CA LYS A 557 35.29 -26.43 -19.48
C LYS A 557 34.68 -27.29 -18.36
N CYS A 558 33.45 -26.99 -17.96
CA CYS A 558 32.76 -27.77 -16.93
C CYS A 558 32.54 -29.20 -17.41
N LYS A 559 33.06 -30.19 -16.66
CA LYS A 559 32.96 -31.60 -17.01
C LYS A 559 31.53 -32.14 -16.87
N THR A 560 30.75 -31.63 -15.92
CA THR A 560 29.39 -32.11 -15.61
C THR A 560 28.37 -31.77 -16.70
N CYS A 561 28.39 -30.53 -17.21
CA CYS A 561 27.51 -30.13 -18.32
C CYS A 561 28.21 -30.15 -19.70
N GLY A 562 29.47 -30.58 -19.78
CA GLY A 562 30.24 -30.52 -21.01
C GLY A 562 30.31 -29.11 -21.62
N GLY A 563 30.38 -28.06 -20.78
CA GLY A 563 30.40 -26.67 -21.23
C GLY A 563 29.05 -26.04 -21.56
N GLN A 564 27.94 -26.75 -21.38
CA GLN A 564 26.61 -26.28 -21.76
C GLN A 564 25.93 -25.38 -20.70
N GLY A 565 26.43 -25.38 -19.46
CA GLY A 565 25.86 -24.62 -18.34
C GLY A 565 24.55 -25.20 -17.78
N GLN A 566 23.96 -26.19 -18.45
CA GLN A 566 22.72 -26.86 -18.04
C GLN A 566 22.89 -28.37 -18.10
N VAL A 567 22.11 -29.09 -17.31
CA VAL A 567 22.04 -30.55 -17.29
C VAL A 567 20.57 -30.97 -17.45
N VAL A 568 20.33 -32.04 -18.21
CA VAL A 568 18.97 -32.57 -18.42
C VAL A 568 18.76 -33.71 -17.44
N ALA A 569 17.83 -33.56 -16.49
CA ALA A 569 17.39 -34.62 -15.61
C ALA A 569 16.21 -35.36 -16.24
N SER A 570 16.38 -36.66 -16.51
CA SER A 570 15.32 -37.52 -17.04
C SER A 570 14.76 -38.41 -15.95
N THR A 571 13.48 -38.22 -15.60
CA THR A 571 12.76 -39.07 -14.65
C THR A 571 11.78 -39.96 -15.43
N ARG A 572 11.90 -41.28 -15.27
CA ARG A 572 10.94 -42.22 -15.86
C ARG A 572 9.69 -42.29 -14.97
N THR A 573 8.54 -41.98 -15.54
CA THR A 573 7.22 -42.12 -14.90
C THR A 573 6.41 -43.19 -15.63
N PRO A 574 5.36 -43.76 -15.01
CA PRO A 574 4.47 -44.73 -15.66
C PRO A 574 3.81 -44.21 -16.95
N LEU A 575 3.76 -42.88 -17.13
CA LEU A 575 3.20 -42.19 -18.30
C LEU A 575 4.26 -41.84 -19.37
N GLY A 576 5.54 -42.14 -19.15
CA GLY A 576 6.64 -41.84 -20.08
C GLY A 576 7.89 -41.23 -19.42
N VAL A 577 8.85 -40.79 -20.24
CA VAL A 577 10.08 -40.14 -19.76
C VAL A 577 9.86 -38.63 -19.68
N PHE A 578 9.88 -38.07 -18.47
CA PHE A 578 9.81 -36.63 -18.24
C PHE A 578 11.24 -36.07 -18.17
N GLN A 579 11.56 -35.08 -19.01
CA GLN A 579 12.88 -34.44 -19.04
C GLN A 579 12.78 -33.00 -18.55
N GLN A 580 13.53 -32.66 -17.50
CA GLN A 580 13.63 -31.31 -16.94
C GLN A 580 15.03 -30.76 -17.14
N VAL A 581 15.14 -29.57 -17.73
CA VAL A 581 16.43 -28.87 -17.87
C VAL A 581 16.70 -28.09 -16.59
N MET A 582 17.85 -28.32 -15.97
CA MET A 582 18.30 -27.62 -14.77
C MET A 582 19.62 -26.92 -15.02
N THR A 583 19.86 -25.81 -14.31
CA THR A 583 21.17 -25.16 -14.30
C THR A 583 22.21 -26.11 -13.69
N CYS A 584 23.36 -26.26 -14.35
CA CYS A 584 24.43 -27.13 -13.89
C CYS A 584 25.03 -26.60 -12.58
N SER A 585 24.80 -27.30 -11.46
CA SER A 585 25.22 -26.85 -10.13
C SER A 585 26.74 -26.63 -9.99
N PRO A 586 27.63 -27.49 -10.53
CA PRO A 586 29.08 -27.28 -10.43
C PRO A 586 29.62 -26.01 -11.10
N CYS A 587 28.90 -25.43 -12.06
CA CYS A 587 29.32 -24.22 -12.75
C CYS A 587 28.28 -23.09 -12.64
N ASN A 588 27.19 -23.26 -11.89
CA ASN A 588 26.10 -22.30 -11.77
C ASN A 588 25.67 -21.66 -13.10
N GLY A 589 25.57 -22.47 -14.17
CA GLY A 589 25.15 -21.96 -15.48
C GLY A 589 26.25 -21.40 -16.39
N THR A 590 27.48 -21.24 -15.91
CA THR A 590 28.57 -20.61 -16.68
C THR A 590 29.10 -21.49 -17.82
N GLY A 591 28.99 -22.82 -17.70
CA GLY A 591 29.67 -23.78 -18.58
C GLY A 591 31.18 -23.93 -18.30
N GLU A 592 31.75 -23.10 -17.42
CA GLU A 592 33.19 -23.06 -17.14
C GLU A 592 33.46 -23.02 -15.63
N ILE A 593 34.51 -23.70 -15.21
CA ILE A 593 34.98 -23.75 -13.83
C ILE A 593 36.33 -23.04 -13.77
N SER A 594 36.39 -21.98 -12.97
CA SER A 594 37.62 -21.26 -12.64
C SER A 594 37.76 -21.12 -11.13
N LYS A 595 38.98 -20.95 -10.64
CA LYS A 595 39.19 -20.55 -9.23
C LYS A 595 38.62 -19.12 -9.06
N PRO A 596 37.73 -18.86 -8.10
CA PRO A 596 37.10 -17.56 -7.96
C PRO A 596 38.13 -16.48 -7.60
N CYS A 597 37.93 -15.26 -8.10
CA CYS A 597 38.71 -14.10 -7.69
C CYS A 597 38.47 -13.82 -6.20
N SER A 598 39.53 -13.59 -5.43
CA SER A 598 39.43 -13.32 -4.00
C SER A 598 38.78 -11.96 -3.68
N ALA A 599 38.90 -10.97 -4.57
CA ALA A 599 38.35 -9.64 -4.34
C ALA A 599 36.83 -9.58 -4.54
N CYS A 600 36.31 -10.19 -5.61
CA CYS A 600 34.88 -10.18 -5.95
C CYS A 600 34.15 -11.51 -5.69
N SER A 601 34.84 -12.48 -5.07
CA SER A 601 34.31 -13.82 -4.77
C SER A 601 33.69 -14.55 -5.97
N GLY A 602 34.14 -14.25 -7.19
CA GLY A 602 33.63 -14.88 -8.42
C GLY A 602 32.61 -14.06 -9.22
N ASP A 603 32.08 -12.95 -8.70
CA ASP A 603 31.04 -12.16 -9.42
C ASP A 603 31.62 -11.36 -10.60
N GLY A 604 32.89 -10.97 -10.52
CA GLY A 604 33.56 -10.13 -11.52
C GLY A 604 33.32 -8.63 -11.34
N ARG A 605 32.43 -8.21 -10.43
CA ARG A 605 32.13 -6.81 -10.14
C ARG A 605 32.31 -6.51 -8.65
N LEU A 606 32.50 -5.24 -8.31
CA LEU A 606 32.65 -4.74 -6.94
C LEU A 606 31.79 -3.51 -6.76
N ARG A 607 31.10 -3.40 -5.62
CA ARG A 607 30.36 -2.18 -5.28
C ARG A 607 31.35 -1.07 -4.94
N ARG A 608 31.24 0.06 -5.62
CA ARG A 608 32.07 1.25 -5.41
C ARG A 608 31.21 2.50 -5.41
N THR A 609 31.64 3.46 -4.61
CA THR A 609 31.00 4.76 -4.55
C THR A 609 31.76 5.73 -5.43
N LYS A 610 31.04 6.43 -6.31
CA LYS A 610 31.60 7.37 -7.29
C LYS A 610 30.84 8.69 -7.22
N ARG A 611 31.59 9.80 -7.29
CA ARG A 611 31.04 11.14 -7.42
C ARG A 611 30.88 11.50 -8.91
N ILE A 612 29.71 12.00 -9.28
CA ILE A 612 29.35 12.37 -10.65
C ILE A 612 28.81 13.79 -10.63
N SER A 613 29.34 14.66 -11.48
CA SER A 613 28.79 16.00 -11.68
C SER A 613 27.65 15.95 -12.69
N LEU A 614 26.45 16.33 -12.25
CA LEU A 614 25.27 16.44 -13.10
C LEU A 614 25.02 17.90 -13.47
N LYS A 615 24.90 18.15 -14.78
CA LYS A 615 24.47 19.45 -15.30
C LYS A 615 22.97 19.43 -15.56
N VAL A 616 22.21 20.07 -14.69
CA VAL A 616 20.76 20.20 -14.82
C VAL A 616 20.44 21.42 -15.68
N PRO A 617 19.72 21.26 -16.82
CA PRO A 617 19.33 22.39 -17.65
C PRO A 617 18.27 23.27 -16.96
N ALA A 618 18.25 24.55 -17.31
CA ALA A 618 17.22 25.49 -16.84
C ALA A 618 15.83 25.10 -17.37
N GLY A 619 14.81 25.26 -16.54
CA GLY A 619 13.41 25.01 -16.91
C GLY A 619 12.95 23.56 -16.78
N VAL A 620 13.77 22.69 -16.18
CA VAL A 620 13.38 21.30 -15.86
C VAL A 620 12.17 21.26 -14.94
N ASP A 621 11.32 20.26 -15.11
CA ASP A 621 10.15 20.05 -14.26
C ASP A 621 10.25 18.75 -13.46
N SER A 622 9.44 18.62 -12.42
CA SER A 622 9.37 17.39 -11.62
C SER A 622 9.00 16.20 -12.49
N GLY A 623 9.68 15.07 -12.31
CA GLY A 623 9.55 13.88 -13.15
C GLY A 623 10.45 13.86 -14.39
N SER A 624 11.14 14.96 -14.72
CA SER A 624 12.13 14.99 -15.81
C SER A 624 13.26 13.99 -15.56
N ARG A 625 13.77 13.34 -16.61
CA ARG A 625 14.83 12.32 -16.52
C ARG A 625 16.09 12.78 -17.23
N LEU A 626 17.19 12.90 -16.50
CA LEU A 626 18.52 13.20 -17.03
C LEU A 626 19.34 11.91 -17.14
N ARG A 627 19.75 11.55 -18.36
CA ARG A 627 20.54 10.34 -18.64
C ARG A 627 22.03 10.66 -18.66
N VAL A 628 22.82 9.95 -17.87
CA VAL A 628 24.28 9.96 -17.91
C VAL A 628 24.76 8.59 -18.38
N ARG A 629 25.38 8.57 -19.57
CA ARG A 629 25.74 7.33 -20.26
C ARG A 629 26.90 6.61 -19.58
N GLY A 630 26.81 5.29 -19.44
CA GLY A 630 27.85 4.42 -18.88
C GLY A 630 28.08 4.58 -17.38
N GLU A 631 27.23 5.36 -16.71
CA GLU A 631 27.32 5.63 -15.27
C GLU A 631 26.43 4.71 -14.40
N GLY A 632 25.71 3.76 -15.01
CA GLY A 632 24.99 2.68 -14.33
C GLY A 632 25.91 1.54 -13.89
N ASN A 633 25.32 0.37 -13.59
CA ASN A 633 26.06 -0.80 -13.13
C ASN A 633 26.91 -1.40 -14.26
N ALA A 634 28.07 -1.96 -13.93
CA ALA A 634 28.92 -2.66 -14.88
C ALA A 634 28.30 -3.99 -15.32
N GLY A 635 28.42 -4.28 -16.62
CA GLY A 635 28.03 -5.55 -17.21
C GLY A 635 28.87 -6.72 -16.70
N LYS A 636 28.33 -7.93 -16.84
CA LYS A 636 29.05 -9.17 -16.51
C LYS A 636 29.82 -9.67 -17.73
N ARG A 637 30.99 -10.28 -17.48
CA ARG A 637 31.81 -10.98 -18.49
C ARG A 637 32.13 -10.14 -19.73
N GLY A 638 32.43 -8.86 -19.52
CA GLY A 638 32.77 -7.92 -20.61
C GLY A 638 31.56 -7.25 -21.27
N GLY A 639 30.37 -7.34 -20.70
CA GLY A 639 29.23 -6.51 -21.10
C GLY A 639 29.45 -5.04 -20.77
N SER A 640 28.78 -4.16 -21.51
CA SER A 640 28.86 -2.71 -21.30
C SER A 640 28.21 -2.31 -19.98
N SER A 641 28.55 -1.13 -19.44
CA SER A 641 27.85 -0.60 -18.27
C SER A 641 26.48 -0.07 -18.69
N GLY A 642 25.49 -0.21 -17.82
CA GLY A 642 24.23 0.50 -17.94
C GLY A 642 24.41 2.01 -17.75
N ASP A 643 23.31 2.74 -17.83
CA ASP A 643 23.26 4.19 -17.70
C ASP A 643 22.71 4.64 -16.35
N LEU A 644 23.03 5.86 -15.95
CA LEU A 644 22.43 6.51 -14.78
C LEU A 644 21.28 7.42 -15.23
N PHE A 645 20.09 7.21 -14.71
CA PHE A 645 18.94 8.09 -14.87
C PHE A 645 18.72 8.88 -13.59
N ALA A 646 19.08 10.16 -13.61
CA ALA A 646 18.71 11.09 -12.56
C ALA A 646 17.28 11.59 -12.79
N VAL A 647 16.35 11.16 -11.94
CA VAL A 647 14.95 11.59 -11.94
C VAL A 647 14.85 12.85 -11.09
N ILE A 648 14.40 13.95 -11.67
CA ILE A 648 14.34 15.25 -11.01
C ILE A 648 13.06 15.33 -10.18
N GLU A 649 13.20 15.71 -8.92
CA GLU A 649 12.09 16.00 -8.01
C GLU A 649 12.22 17.45 -7.55
N VAL A 650 11.26 18.31 -7.93
CA VAL A 650 11.30 19.74 -7.62
C VAL A 650 10.46 20.03 -6.37
N ILE A 651 11.07 20.61 -5.35
CA ILE A 651 10.37 21.09 -4.16
C ILE A 651 9.57 22.34 -4.55
N PRO A 652 8.24 22.38 -4.33
CA PRO A 652 7.42 23.53 -4.67
C PRO A 652 7.76 24.75 -3.81
N ASP A 653 7.71 25.95 -4.40
CA ASP A 653 7.86 27.20 -3.65
C ASP A 653 6.51 27.56 -2.97
N PRO A 654 6.51 27.99 -1.69
CA PRO A 654 5.28 28.27 -0.96
C PRO A 654 4.53 29.50 -1.49
N ILE A 655 5.20 30.38 -2.23
CA ILE A 655 4.67 31.66 -2.70
C ILE A 655 4.47 31.63 -4.23
N LEU A 656 5.44 31.12 -4.97
CA LEU A 656 5.44 31.07 -6.42
C LEU A 656 5.00 29.68 -6.91
N LYS A 657 3.83 29.62 -7.55
CA LYS A 657 3.32 28.36 -8.10
C LYS A 657 3.67 28.28 -9.58
N ARG A 658 4.25 27.17 -10.03
CA ARG A 658 4.51 26.93 -11.46
C ARG A 658 3.23 26.48 -12.15
N ASP A 659 3.00 27.05 -13.33
CA ASP A 659 1.98 26.62 -14.28
C ASP A 659 2.66 26.51 -15.66
N ASP A 660 3.16 25.32 -15.97
CA ASP A 660 4.01 25.04 -17.14
C ASP A 660 5.22 25.99 -17.24
N THR A 661 5.21 26.94 -18.18
CA THR A 661 6.25 27.95 -18.38
C THR A 661 5.96 29.25 -17.62
N ASN A 662 4.74 29.40 -17.09
CA ASN A 662 4.29 30.56 -16.34
C ASN A 662 4.43 30.37 -14.83
N ILE A 663 4.36 31.48 -14.10
CA ILE A 663 4.37 31.51 -12.63
C ILE A 663 3.09 32.18 -12.16
N LEU A 664 2.32 31.51 -11.30
CA LEU A 664 1.16 32.07 -10.63
C LEU A 664 1.59 32.62 -9.26
N TYR A 665 1.23 33.87 -9.00
CA TYR A 665 1.40 34.52 -7.70
C TYR A 665 0.12 35.23 -7.30
N THR A 666 -0.29 35.12 -6.04
CA THR A 666 -1.44 35.88 -5.51
C THR A 666 -0.95 37.07 -4.72
N CYS A 667 -1.23 38.27 -5.22
CA CYS A 667 -0.88 39.52 -4.57
C CYS A 667 -2.08 40.05 -3.78
N LYS A 668 -1.87 40.28 -2.49
CA LYS A 668 -2.87 40.91 -1.61
C LYS A 668 -2.68 42.42 -1.64
N ILE A 669 -3.76 43.16 -1.87
CA ILE A 669 -3.78 44.63 -1.84
C ILE A 669 -4.96 45.13 -1.02
N SER A 670 -4.84 46.32 -0.43
CA SER A 670 -5.96 46.95 0.27
C SER A 670 -7.05 47.39 -0.72
N TYR A 671 -8.29 47.49 -0.26
CA TYR A 671 -9.38 48.06 -1.06
C TYR A 671 -9.10 49.51 -1.51
N VAL A 672 -8.37 50.29 -0.71
CA VAL A 672 -7.97 51.67 -1.06
C VAL A 672 -6.96 51.66 -2.21
N ASP A 673 -5.94 50.80 -2.13
CA ASP A 673 -4.94 50.64 -3.20
C ASP A 673 -5.57 50.13 -4.50
N ALA A 674 -6.59 49.27 -4.41
CA ALA A 674 -7.33 48.80 -5.57
C ALA A 674 -8.11 49.94 -6.26
N ILE A 675 -8.67 50.87 -5.49
CA ILE A 675 -9.41 52.04 -5.99
C ILE A 675 -8.46 53.07 -6.59
N LEU A 676 -7.42 53.47 -5.86
CA LEU A 676 -6.52 54.57 -6.23
C LEU A 676 -5.39 54.15 -7.17
N GLY A 677 -5.09 52.86 -7.23
CA GLY A 677 -3.89 52.33 -7.87
C GLY A 677 -2.68 52.49 -6.95
N THR A 678 -1.70 51.60 -7.10
CA THR A 678 -0.49 51.61 -6.28
C THR A 678 0.69 50.98 -7.03
N THR A 679 1.89 51.09 -6.49
CA THR A 679 3.07 50.35 -6.96
C THR A 679 3.66 49.60 -5.79
N LEU A 680 3.76 48.27 -5.91
CA LEU A 680 4.19 47.40 -4.81
C LEU A 680 5.25 46.40 -5.29
N LYS A 681 6.12 45.98 -4.37
CA LYS A 681 7.16 44.99 -4.67
C LYS A 681 6.60 43.58 -4.57
N VAL A 682 6.62 42.84 -5.67
CA VAL A 682 6.20 41.44 -5.72
C VAL A 682 7.40 40.50 -5.85
N PRO A 683 7.35 39.32 -5.19
CA PRO A 683 8.36 38.30 -5.38
C PRO A 683 8.25 37.72 -6.78
N THR A 684 9.39 37.57 -7.45
CA THR A 684 9.55 36.82 -8.70
C THR A 684 10.68 35.81 -8.53
N VAL A 685 10.83 34.89 -9.48
CA VAL A 685 11.97 33.96 -9.49
C VAL A 685 13.32 34.69 -9.59
N ASP A 686 13.36 35.89 -10.17
CA ASP A 686 14.56 36.73 -10.32
C ASP A 686 14.81 37.67 -9.11
N GLY A 687 13.96 37.63 -8.08
CA GLY A 687 13.98 38.57 -6.96
C GLY A 687 12.75 39.48 -6.90
N MET A 688 12.81 40.54 -6.09
CA MET A 688 11.69 41.48 -5.92
C MET A 688 11.62 42.46 -7.10
N VAL A 689 10.44 42.63 -7.69
CA VAL A 689 10.21 43.55 -8.82
C VAL A 689 9.00 44.42 -8.53
N ASP A 690 9.04 45.68 -8.96
CA ASP A 690 7.91 46.60 -8.80
C ASP A 690 6.76 46.22 -9.76
N LEU A 691 5.57 45.99 -9.20
CA LEU A 691 4.32 45.77 -9.93
C LEU A 691 3.45 47.02 -9.81
N LYS A 692 3.11 47.60 -10.96
CA LYS A 692 2.17 48.73 -11.05
C LYS A 692 0.74 48.19 -11.12
N VAL A 693 -0.06 48.51 -10.11
CA VAL A 693 -1.49 48.18 -10.05
C VAL A 693 -2.30 49.40 -10.51
N PRO A 694 -3.07 49.31 -11.61
CA PRO A 694 -3.92 50.41 -12.08
C PRO A 694 -5.01 50.78 -11.08
N ALA A 695 -5.43 52.06 -11.11
CA ALA A 695 -6.61 52.51 -10.38
C ALA A 695 -7.87 51.79 -10.88
N GLY A 696 -8.79 51.46 -9.98
CA GLY A 696 -10.03 50.73 -10.29
C GLY A 696 -9.84 49.23 -10.56
N THR A 697 -8.73 48.63 -10.11
CA THR A 697 -8.46 47.20 -10.29
C THR A 697 -9.52 46.35 -9.58
N GLN A 698 -10.14 45.43 -10.32
CA GLN A 698 -11.18 44.56 -9.76
C GLN A 698 -10.59 43.36 -9.00
N PRO A 699 -11.27 42.82 -7.98
CA PRO A 699 -10.87 41.58 -7.33
C PRO A 699 -10.72 40.43 -8.34
N SER A 700 -9.72 39.57 -8.13
CA SER A 700 -9.33 38.46 -9.04
C SER A 700 -8.83 38.88 -10.42
N THR A 701 -8.58 40.17 -10.69
CA THR A 701 -7.89 40.60 -11.92
C THR A 701 -6.49 39.97 -11.96
N THR A 702 -6.09 39.45 -13.12
CA THR A 702 -4.74 38.91 -13.34
C THR A 702 -3.90 39.93 -14.11
N LEU A 703 -2.82 40.40 -13.49
CA LEU A 703 -1.82 41.26 -14.11
C LEU A 703 -0.66 40.40 -14.62
N VAL A 704 -0.19 40.67 -15.84
CA VAL A 704 0.86 39.87 -16.48
C VAL A 704 2.20 40.60 -16.42
N MET A 705 3.20 39.95 -15.84
CA MET A 705 4.60 40.40 -15.86
C MET A 705 5.37 39.59 -16.91
N ALA A 706 5.56 40.20 -18.08
CA ALA A 706 6.17 39.55 -19.23
C ALA A 706 7.61 39.07 -18.95
N LYS A 707 7.96 37.88 -19.43
CA LYS A 707 9.30 37.25 -19.33
C LYS A 707 9.79 36.99 -17.90
N LYS A 708 8.87 36.96 -16.94
CA LYS A 708 9.15 36.67 -15.52
C LYS A 708 8.81 35.25 -15.07
N GLY A 709 8.49 34.37 -16.03
CA GLY A 709 8.22 32.95 -15.80
C GLY A 709 9.45 32.05 -15.92
N VAL A 710 9.21 30.77 -16.20
CA VAL A 710 10.24 29.73 -16.31
C VAL A 710 10.83 29.70 -17.73
N PRO A 711 12.16 29.51 -17.89
CA PRO A 711 12.77 29.28 -19.20
C PRO A 711 12.23 28.03 -19.89
N VAL A 712 12.04 28.09 -21.21
CA VAL A 712 11.66 26.92 -22.00
C VAL A 712 12.87 25.99 -22.13
N LEU A 713 12.67 24.69 -21.88
CA LEU A 713 13.73 23.67 -21.96
C LEU A 713 14.43 23.75 -23.33
N ASN A 714 15.77 23.72 -23.34
CA ASN A 714 16.62 23.87 -24.52
C ASN A 714 16.51 25.22 -25.27
N LYS A 715 15.72 26.19 -24.76
CA LYS A 715 15.57 27.53 -25.33
C LYS A 715 15.64 28.58 -24.22
N SER A 716 16.80 28.69 -23.57
CA SER A 716 17.01 29.57 -22.39
C SER A 716 16.70 31.07 -22.62
N LYS A 717 16.71 31.54 -23.87
CA LYS A 717 16.35 32.92 -24.24
C LYS A 717 14.85 33.19 -24.23
N MET A 718 14.01 32.14 -24.22
CA MET A 718 12.56 32.23 -24.15
C MET A 718 12.11 31.86 -22.73
N ARG A 719 11.30 32.71 -22.12
CA ARG A 719 10.68 32.50 -20.80
C ARG A 719 9.19 32.75 -20.91
N GLY A 720 8.41 32.04 -20.10
CA GLY A 720 7.01 32.39 -19.88
C GLY A 720 6.87 33.65 -19.02
N ASP A 721 5.67 33.89 -18.53
CA ASP A 721 5.29 35.10 -17.82
C ASP A 721 4.94 34.81 -16.35
N GLN A 722 4.97 35.84 -15.51
CA GLN A 722 4.41 35.74 -14.17
C GLN A 722 3.01 36.36 -14.14
N LEU A 723 2.02 35.55 -13.83
CA LEU A 723 0.61 35.91 -13.72
C LEU A 723 0.31 36.25 -12.25
N VAL A 724 0.08 37.53 -11.98
CA VAL A 724 -0.19 38.05 -10.65
C VAL A 724 -1.70 38.24 -10.47
N ARG A 725 -2.34 37.33 -9.74
CA ARG A 725 -3.75 37.43 -9.37
C ARG A 725 -3.92 38.39 -8.20
N VAL A 726 -4.72 39.42 -8.38
CA VAL A 726 -4.99 40.44 -7.36
C VAL A 726 -6.11 39.96 -6.43
N GLN A 727 -5.80 39.86 -5.14
CA GLN A 727 -6.78 39.62 -4.07
C GLN A 727 -6.95 40.91 -3.28
N VAL A 728 -8.17 41.47 -3.29
CA VAL A 728 -8.48 42.69 -2.55
C VAL A 728 -8.92 42.31 -1.14
N GLU A 729 -8.22 42.83 -0.13
CA GLU A 729 -8.55 42.63 1.27
C GLU A 729 -9.40 43.80 1.78
N ILE A 730 -10.62 43.48 2.24
CA ILE A 730 -11.54 44.42 2.88
C ILE A 730 -11.44 44.22 4.40
N PRO A 731 -11.16 45.27 5.19
CA PRO A 731 -11.02 45.14 6.63
C PRO A 731 -12.34 44.70 7.28
N LYS A 732 -12.27 43.76 8.22
CA LYS A 732 -13.45 43.27 8.96
C LYS A 732 -13.95 44.25 10.04
N ARG A 733 -13.10 45.19 10.45
CA ARG A 733 -13.40 46.20 11.48
C ARG A 733 -12.85 47.53 10.99
N LEU A 734 -13.64 48.58 11.14
CA LEU A 734 -13.26 49.97 10.84
C LEU A 734 -13.26 50.77 12.15
N SER A 735 -12.32 51.70 12.27
CA SER A 735 -12.35 52.72 13.32
C SER A 735 -13.55 53.66 13.13
N LYS A 736 -13.87 54.46 14.15
CA LYS A 736 -14.98 55.42 14.08
C LYS A 736 -14.76 56.44 12.95
N GLU A 737 -13.53 56.92 12.78
CA GLU A 737 -13.15 57.89 11.74
C GLU A 737 -13.23 57.27 10.34
N GLU A 738 -12.67 56.07 10.14
CA GLU A 738 -12.76 55.37 8.84
C GLU A 738 -14.20 55.05 8.44
N LYS A 739 -15.04 54.69 9.41
CA LYS A 739 -16.46 54.41 9.16
C LYS A 739 -17.19 55.65 8.63
N VAL A 740 -16.95 56.83 9.22
CA VAL A 740 -17.53 58.09 8.75
C VAL A 740 -17.11 58.37 7.31
N LEU A 741 -15.82 58.22 6.98
CA LEU A 741 -15.32 58.44 5.61
C LEU A 741 -15.92 57.47 4.58
N VAL A 742 -16.13 56.20 4.96
CA VAL A 742 -16.78 55.21 4.08
C VAL A 742 -18.27 55.52 3.90
N GLU A 743 -18.96 56.02 4.93
CA GLU A 743 -20.36 56.47 4.85
C GLU A 743 -20.50 57.69 3.92
N GLU A 744 -19.62 58.68 4.03
CA GLU A 744 -19.58 59.84 3.12
C GLU A 744 -19.35 59.40 1.66
N LEU A 745 -18.41 58.48 1.43
CA LEU A 745 -18.16 57.91 0.11
C LEU A 745 -19.39 57.17 -0.43
N ALA A 746 -20.10 56.43 0.43
CA ALA A 746 -21.31 55.73 0.06
C ALA A 746 -22.44 56.69 -0.36
N ASP A 747 -22.62 57.81 0.34
CA ASP A 747 -23.64 58.79 -0.01
C ASP A 747 -23.31 59.56 -1.30
N MET A 748 -22.04 59.90 -1.53
CA MET A 748 -21.58 60.42 -2.82
C MET A 748 -21.85 59.44 -3.97
N SER A 749 -21.70 58.13 -3.73
CA SER A 749 -21.96 57.10 -4.75
C SER A 749 -23.44 56.96 -5.09
N LYS A 750 -24.34 57.02 -4.09
CA LYS A 750 -25.81 56.97 -4.30
C LYS A 750 -26.29 58.15 -5.15
N ASN A 751 -25.74 59.33 -4.91
CA ASN A 751 -26.05 60.54 -5.69
C ASN A 751 -25.58 60.44 -7.15
N LYS A 752 -24.45 59.78 -7.42
CA LYS A 752 -23.99 59.49 -8.79
C LYS A 752 -24.91 58.51 -9.54
N VAL A 753 -25.37 57.44 -8.88
CA VAL A 753 -26.29 56.46 -9.49
C VAL A 753 -27.68 57.06 -9.76
N ALA A 754 -28.14 57.98 -8.91
CA ALA A 754 -29.39 58.72 -9.14
C ALA A 754 -29.30 59.68 -10.35
N ASN A 755 -28.13 60.30 -10.58
CA ASN A 755 -27.91 61.20 -11.71
C ASN A 755 -27.58 60.49 -13.04
N SER A 756 -27.11 59.22 -13.03
CA SER A 756 -26.85 58.46 -14.28
C SER A 756 -28.06 57.68 -14.80
N ARG A 757 -29.19 57.70 -14.08
CA ARG A 757 -30.48 57.08 -14.47
C ARG A 757 -31.51 58.09 -15.00
N ARG A 758 -31.12 59.37 -15.09
CA ARG A 758 -31.76 60.39 -15.94
C ARG A 758 -30.95 60.50 -17.23
#